data_AF-A0AAW1MM95-F1
#
_entry.id   AF-A0AAW1MM95-F1
#
_cell.length_a   1.000
_cell.length_b   1.000
_cell.length_c   1.000
_cell.angle_alpha   90.00
_cell.angle_beta   90.00
_cell.angle_gamma   90.00
#
_symmetry.space_group_name_H-M   'P 1'
#
loop_
_entity.id
_entity.type
_entity.pdbx_description
1 polymer ?
#
loop_
_entity_poly.entity_id
_entity_poly.type
_entity_poly.pdbx_seq_one_letter_code
_entity_poly.pdbx_strand_id
1 'polypeptide(L)'
;MTTNNHMTSALFLLLGTLLILSQTCLGDDHHRNASLSIDMSSRRLIPNNFFGIFFEEINHAGVGGLWAELVSNRGFEAGGRHVPSMISPWGMIGDEKTISITTDMSSQFKTNPMALRMDVHCNPTTCPPGGVGTYNPGYWGMNIEEGKTYKVTFYVKSSGDLKAVLSLVGKNGTEVLAFKHIGADAEKMKKWTKIETTLTATGSDSKARLQLTTSQKGIIWLDQVSAMPTDTYKGHGFRKDLMKKLLNLKPRFLRFPGGCYVEGNTLANAFRWKETVGPWEERPGHLNDVWNYWSDDGLGYLEYLQLAEDLGAEPVWVINNGFGLLDSVDTPLIKPFVQEMLDSIEFARGNAKTSKWGSLRAKLGHPAPFSLKYIAIGNEDCGKPNYRENYVKFYNAVKKAYPDIKTISNCDASKKDLDHPADLYDYHNYTSPQGMLDNTRLFGKMSRNKPHAPKAFVSEYAVTDPTYKLDGTFKGALAEAAFLLSLEKNSDVVEMVSYAPLFMNQNDRKWSPDAIVFNSDKSYGIASYWVQTFFKESSGAVLLDSHLRIHAKDDNIYATAVKWTDKTEKKNYVTVKVVNFNHASANLDISLDGVDRKSIKLARQTVLTTDDLEGDNTFDNPTKVVPETSRFNSKDKKSLHDLVVEPFSFTAFDLVLN
;
A
#
# COMPACT_ATOMS: atom_id res chain seq x y z
N MET A 1 -61.00 -34.79 -36.95
CA MET A 1 -59.64 -34.27 -37.12
C MET A 1 -58.69 -35.26 -36.49
N THR A 2 -58.00 -35.97 -37.37
CA THR A 2 -57.18 -37.20 -37.28
C THR A 2 -55.98 -37.06 -36.33
N THR A 3 -55.83 -37.86 -35.26
CA THR A 3 -55.31 -39.24 -35.11
C THR A 3 -53.79 -39.43 -35.27
N ASN A 4 -53.20 -40.01 -34.22
CA ASN A 4 -51.98 -40.83 -34.12
C ASN A 4 -51.51 -41.48 -35.43
N ASN A 5 -50.19 -41.66 -35.58
CA ASN A 5 -49.62 -43.02 -35.67
C ASN A 5 -48.09 -43.08 -35.71
N HIS A 6 -47.60 -44.13 -35.06
CA HIS A 6 -46.29 -44.73 -35.22
C HIS A 6 -46.13 -45.44 -36.59
N MET A 7 -44.85 -45.58 -37.00
CA MET A 7 -44.23 -46.67 -37.77
C MET A 7 -44.55 -46.91 -39.25
N THR A 8 -43.50 -46.79 -40.08
CA THR A 8 -42.98 -47.78 -41.07
C THR A 8 -41.57 -47.30 -41.48
N SER A 9 -40.43 -47.95 -41.17
CA SER A 9 -39.88 -49.27 -41.57
C SER A 9 -39.65 -49.45 -43.08
N ALA A 10 -38.40 -49.29 -43.51
CA ALA A 10 -37.72 -49.99 -44.61
C ALA A 10 -36.19 -49.70 -44.46
N LEU A 11 -35.42 -50.48 -43.71
CA LEU A 11 -34.81 -51.77 -44.07
C LEU A 11 -33.90 -51.70 -45.31
N PHE A 12 -32.61 -51.48 -45.10
CA PHE A 12 -31.55 -52.22 -45.80
C PHE A 12 -30.36 -52.44 -44.85
N LEU A 13 -30.16 -53.70 -44.46
CA LEU A 13 -28.91 -54.25 -43.93
C LEU A 13 -27.84 -54.25 -45.03
N LEU A 14 -26.55 -54.01 -44.69
CA LEU A 14 -25.55 -55.08 -44.48
C LEU A 14 -24.14 -54.50 -44.24
N LEU A 15 -23.49 -55.03 -43.20
CA LEU A 15 -22.04 -55.33 -43.03
C LEU A 15 -21.02 -54.27 -43.51
N GLY A 16 -20.12 -53.71 -42.70
CA GLY A 16 -19.46 -54.22 -41.51
C GLY A 16 -17.95 -54.05 -41.71
N THR A 17 -17.27 -53.34 -40.81
CA THR A 17 -15.86 -53.59 -40.41
C THR A 17 -15.46 -52.58 -39.34
N LEU A 18 -14.95 -53.12 -38.23
CA LEU A 18 -14.16 -52.39 -37.23
C LEU A 18 -13.05 -51.57 -37.91
N LEU A 19 -12.97 -50.29 -37.57
CA LEU A 19 -11.68 -49.62 -37.45
C LEU A 19 -11.71 -48.70 -36.25
N ILE A 20 -10.91 -49.10 -35.27
CA ILE A 20 -10.47 -48.31 -34.14
C ILE A 20 -9.82 -47.05 -34.70
N LEU A 21 -10.48 -45.90 -34.55
CA LEU A 21 -9.82 -44.60 -34.63
C LEU A 21 -9.69 -44.09 -33.21
N SER A 22 -8.60 -44.53 -32.59
CA SER A 22 -7.91 -43.74 -31.58
C SER A 22 -7.63 -42.38 -32.19
N GLN A 23 -8.48 -41.39 -31.90
CA GLN A 23 -8.08 -40.00 -32.04
C GLN A 23 -7.05 -39.73 -30.93
N THR A 24 -5.81 -40.10 -31.20
CA THR A 24 -4.67 -39.39 -30.63
C THR A 24 -4.82 -37.94 -31.09
N CYS A 25 -5.36 -37.09 -30.22
CA CYS A 25 -4.98 -35.69 -30.24
C CYS A 25 -3.48 -35.65 -29.92
N LEU A 26 -2.65 -35.84 -30.94
CA LEU A 26 -1.30 -35.34 -30.95
C LEU A 26 -1.45 -33.82 -31.02
N GLY A 27 -1.54 -33.19 -29.85
CA GLY A 27 -1.18 -31.78 -29.74
C GLY A 27 0.29 -31.70 -30.16
N ASP A 28 0.56 -30.90 -31.18
CA ASP A 28 1.93 -30.56 -31.59
C ASP A 28 2.51 -29.70 -30.45
N ASP A 29 3.15 -30.34 -29.45
CA ASP A 29 3.93 -29.66 -28.40
C ASP A 29 5.18 -29.07 -29.05
N HIS A 30 5.00 -27.97 -29.78
CA HIS A 30 6.10 -27.12 -30.23
C HIS A 30 6.67 -26.36 -29.02
N HIS A 31 7.45 -27.05 -28.19
CA HIS A 31 8.30 -26.38 -27.21
C HIS A 31 9.22 -25.40 -27.93
N ARG A 32 9.19 -24.13 -27.53
CA ARG A 32 10.11 -23.12 -28.07
C ARG A 32 11.46 -23.29 -27.39
N ASN A 33 12.50 -23.62 -28.16
CA ASN A 33 13.85 -23.67 -27.62
C ASN A 33 14.39 -22.24 -27.44
N ALA A 34 14.82 -21.92 -26.22
CA ALA A 34 15.47 -20.69 -25.86
C ALA A 34 16.81 -20.98 -25.18
N SER A 35 17.81 -20.15 -25.44
CA SER A 35 19.11 -20.22 -24.73
C SER A 35 19.46 -18.86 -24.15
N LEU A 36 19.94 -18.86 -22.91
CA LEU A 36 20.37 -17.68 -22.19
C LEU A 36 21.84 -17.84 -21.77
N SER A 37 22.72 -17.08 -22.42
CA SER A 37 24.12 -16.97 -22.00
C SER A 37 24.31 -15.79 -21.07
N ILE A 38 25.00 -15.99 -19.94
CA ILE A 38 25.17 -15.00 -18.88
C ILE A 38 26.67 -14.77 -18.64
N ASP A 39 27.12 -13.53 -18.79
CA ASP A 39 28.50 -13.14 -18.55
C ASP A 39 28.76 -12.93 -17.05
N MET A 40 29.58 -13.82 -16.47
CA MET A 40 29.96 -13.76 -15.04
C MET A 40 31.03 -12.71 -14.72
N SER A 41 31.60 -12.06 -15.75
CA SER A 41 32.58 -10.99 -15.59
C SER A 41 31.93 -9.62 -15.31
N SER A 42 30.62 -9.46 -15.52
CA SER A 42 29.89 -8.21 -15.27
C SER A 42 30.11 -7.68 -13.85
N ARG A 43 30.15 -6.35 -13.74
CA ARG A 43 30.39 -5.60 -12.49
C ARG A 43 29.38 -4.48 -12.25
N ARG A 44 28.32 -4.40 -13.06
CA ARG A 44 27.30 -3.34 -12.95
C ARG A 44 26.44 -3.57 -11.72
N LEU A 45 26.46 -2.63 -10.77
CA LEU A 45 25.61 -2.69 -9.59
C LEU A 45 24.25 -2.08 -9.88
N ILE A 46 23.19 -2.78 -9.47
CA ILE A 46 21.85 -2.23 -9.35
C ILE A 46 21.85 -1.28 -8.14
N PRO A 47 21.20 -0.10 -8.21
CA PRO A 47 21.09 0.81 -7.07
C PRO A 47 20.63 0.11 -5.79
N ASN A 48 21.21 0.50 -4.64
CA ASN A 48 20.85 -0.08 -3.34
C ASN A 48 19.41 0.22 -2.92
N ASN A 49 18.82 1.25 -3.51
CA ASN A 49 17.46 1.73 -3.31
C ASN A 49 16.53 1.37 -4.49
N PHE A 50 16.88 0.38 -5.32
CA PHE A 50 16.16 0.15 -6.58
C PHE A 50 14.68 -0.22 -6.41
N PHE A 51 14.34 -1.19 -5.57
CA PHE A 51 12.94 -1.55 -5.28
C PHE A 51 12.46 -0.99 -3.95
N GLY A 52 11.28 -0.37 -3.96
CA GLY A 52 10.62 0.17 -2.76
C GLY A 52 9.10 0.13 -2.89
N ILE A 53 8.43 0.91 -2.04
CA ILE A 53 6.97 1.01 -2.01
C ILE A 53 6.53 2.47 -2.05
N PHE A 54 5.36 2.68 -2.65
CA PHE A 54 4.63 3.93 -2.67
C PHE A 54 3.50 3.89 -1.64
N PHE A 55 3.25 5.00 -0.96
CA PHE A 55 2.13 5.14 -0.05
C PHE A 55 1.49 6.53 -0.16
N GLU A 56 0.19 6.53 -0.39
CA GLU A 56 -0.69 7.68 -0.17
C GLU A 56 -1.95 7.23 0.58
N GLU A 57 -2.67 8.19 1.16
CA GLU A 57 -3.98 7.92 1.76
C GLU A 57 -5.04 7.81 0.66
N ILE A 58 -5.11 6.66 0.01
CA ILE A 58 -6.13 6.27 -0.97
C ILE A 58 -6.77 4.95 -0.51
N ASN A 59 -8.05 4.70 -0.85
CA ASN A 59 -8.72 3.43 -0.55
C ASN A 59 -8.64 2.99 0.94
N HIS A 60 -8.57 3.94 1.88
CA HIS A 60 -8.32 3.69 3.31
C HIS A 60 -6.98 3.00 3.62
N ALA A 61 -5.94 3.29 2.84
CA ALA A 61 -4.61 2.70 3.01
C ALA A 61 -4.00 2.97 4.38
N GLY A 62 -4.16 4.18 4.93
CA GLY A 62 -3.69 4.53 6.26
C GLY A 62 -4.82 4.43 7.27
N VAL A 63 -5.75 5.38 7.25
CA VAL A 63 -6.91 5.42 8.16
C VAL A 63 -7.93 4.34 7.80
N GLY A 64 -8.13 3.40 8.71
CA GLY A 64 -8.91 2.19 8.46
C GLY A 64 -8.15 1.05 7.79
N GLY A 65 -6.85 1.24 7.55
CA GLY A 65 -5.95 0.27 6.95
C GLY A 65 -4.71 0.00 7.80
N LEU A 66 -3.56 0.49 7.35
CA LEU A 66 -2.26 0.24 7.99
C LEU A 66 -2.18 0.85 9.39
N TRP A 67 -2.83 1.98 9.64
CA TRP A 67 -2.93 2.58 10.97
C TRP A 67 -3.97 1.85 11.81
N ALA A 68 -3.60 1.36 13.00
CA ALA A 68 -4.42 0.44 13.78
C ALA A 68 -5.55 1.10 14.62
N GLU A 69 -5.84 2.38 14.39
CA GLU A 69 -7.03 3.04 14.97
C GLU A 69 -8.29 2.34 14.48
N LEU A 70 -9.14 1.91 15.42
CA LEU A 70 -10.37 1.21 15.09
C LEU A 70 -11.56 2.17 14.95
N VAL A 71 -11.50 3.35 15.57
CA VAL A 71 -12.61 4.32 15.58
C VAL A 71 -12.54 5.22 14.37
N SER A 72 -13.56 5.16 13.51
CA SER A 72 -13.71 6.08 12.38
C SER A 72 -14.38 7.38 12.83
N ASN A 73 -13.96 8.52 12.27
CA ASN A 73 -14.48 9.85 12.63
C ASN A 73 -14.38 10.10 14.15
N ARG A 74 -13.19 9.84 14.73
CA ARG A 74 -12.95 9.86 16.18
C ARG A 74 -13.12 11.21 16.87
N GLY A 75 -12.96 12.31 16.13
CA GLY A 75 -13.10 13.68 16.63
C GLY A 75 -14.35 14.42 16.11
N PHE A 76 -15.24 13.75 15.38
CA PHE A 76 -16.47 14.35 14.83
C PHE A 76 -16.27 15.51 13.82
N GLU A 77 -15.05 15.67 13.32
CA GLU A 77 -14.66 16.72 12.37
C GLU A 77 -14.99 16.36 10.91
N ALA A 78 -15.39 15.12 10.61
CA ALA A 78 -15.59 14.67 9.23
C ALA A 78 -16.68 15.42 8.45
N GLY A 79 -17.63 16.04 9.14
CA GLY A 79 -18.63 16.93 8.53
C GLY A 79 -18.16 18.37 8.37
N GLY A 80 -16.93 18.70 8.74
CA GLY A 80 -16.43 20.07 8.82
C GLY A 80 -16.90 20.80 10.08
N ARG A 81 -16.45 22.05 10.20
CA ARG A 81 -16.65 22.90 11.39
C ARG A 81 -17.97 23.66 11.33
N HIS A 82 -19.08 22.94 11.23
CA HIS A 82 -20.44 23.49 11.30
C HIS A 82 -21.34 22.66 12.22
N VAL A 83 -22.48 23.22 12.62
CA VAL A 83 -23.41 22.57 13.56
C VAL A 83 -24.77 22.35 12.90
N PRO A 84 -25.30 21.11 12.89
CA PRO A 84 -24.63 19.87 13.27
C PRO A 84 -23.57 19.45 12.24
N SER A 85 -22.44 18.91 12.69
CA SER A 85 -21.47 18.18 11.86
C SER A 85 -21.96 16.75 11.61
N MET A 86 -21.53 16.17 10.49
CA MET A 86 -21.74 14.77 10.15
C MET A 86 -21.02 13.86 11.16
N ILE A 87 -21.79 13.03 11.86
CA ILE A 87 -21.26 12.05 12.81
C ILE A 87 -21.02 10.67 12.20
N SER A 88 -21.35 10.44 10.91
CA SER A 88 -21.12 9.12 10.28
C SER A 88 -19.67 8.64 10.50
N PRO A 89 -19.43 7.37 10.86
CA PRO A 89 -20.38 6.26 10.94
C PRO A 89 -20.98 6.05 12.35
N TRP A 90 -20.86 7.02 13.26
CA TRP A 90 -21.48 6.93 14.58
C TRP A 90 -23.00 6.84 14.49
N GLY A 91 -23.59 6.03 15.35
CA GLY A 91 -25.03 5.80 15.42
C GLY A 91 -25.59 5.92 16.83
N MET A 92 -26.91 5.91 16.91
CA MET A 92 -27.69 6.01 18.14
C MET A 92 -28.11 4.63 18.65
N ILE A 93 -28.05 4.42 19.96
CA ILE A 93 -28.63 3.27 20.67
C ILE A 93 -29.82 3.80 21.46
N GLY A 94 -31.03 3.35 21.13
CA GLY A 94 -32.27 3.87 21.67
C GLY A 94 -33.14 4.47 20.57
N ASP A 95 -34.14 5.25 20.97
CA ASP A 95 -35.05 5.95 20.08
C ASP A 95 -35.18 7.44 20.48
N GLU A 96 -35.86 8.23 19.66
CA GLU A 96 -36.03 9.67 19.89
C GLU A 96 -36.75 10.01 21.21
N LYS A 97 -37.50 9.06 21.80
CA LYS A 97 -38.16 9.26 23.10
C LYS A 97 -37.20 9.11 24.26
N THR A 98 -36.09 8.41 24.06
CA THR A 98 -35.16 8.00 25.11
C THR A 98 -33.82 8.71 25.03
N ILE A 99 -33.38 9.11 23.83
CA ILE A 99 -32.13 9.85 23.59
C ILE A 99 -32.21 10.69 22.31
N SER A 100 -31.48 11.80 22.28
CA SER A 100 -31.14 12.51 21.04
C SER A 100 -29.64 12.73 20.95
N ILE A 101 -29.09 12.58 19.73
CA ILE A 101 -27.66 12.80 19.44
C ILE A 101 -27.53 13.95 18.45
N THR A 102 -26.64 14.89 18.76
CA THR A 102 -26.23 15.99 17.89
C THR A 102 -24.73 16.26 18.06
N THR A 103 -24.21 17.28 17.41
CA THR A 103 -22.89 17.83 17.67
C THR A 103 -22.98 19.32 18.01
N ASP A 104 -22.03 19.82 18.80
CA ASP A 104 -21.85 21.25 19.06
C ASP A 104 -20.36 21.61 19.09
N MET A 105 -20.04 22.92 19.11
CA MET A 105 -18.66 23.42 19.15
C MET A 105 -18.14 23.59 20.58
N SER A 106 -18.34 22.57 21.43
CA SER A 106 -17.99 22.63 22.86
C SER A 106 -16.68 21.95 23.24
N SER A 107 -15.96 21.35 22.27
CA SER A 107 -14.68 20.70 22.55
C SER A 107 -13.70 21.66 23.23
N GLN A 108 -12.82 21.10 24.06
CA GLN A 108 -11.70 21.84 24.62
C GLN A 108 -10.56 22.05 23.62
N PHE A 109 -10.53 21.30 22.52
CA PHE A 109 -9.46 21.35 21.53
C PHE A 109 -9.76 22.45 20.52
N LYS A 110 -8.91 23.48 20.48
CA LYS A 110 -9.14 24.63 19.60
C LYS A 110 -9.12 24.27 18.11
N THR A 111 -8.29 23.29 17.73
CA THR A 111 -8.14 22.79 16.36
C THR A 111 -9.20 21.77 15.97
N ASN A 112 -9.87 21.17 16.95
CA ASN A 112 -10.93 20.18 16.80
C ASN A 112 -12.14 20.62 17.63
N PRO A 113 -12.88 21.66 17.21
CA PRO A 113 -13.91 22.28 18.05
C PRO A 113 -15.16 21.41 18.23
N MET A 114 -15.37 20.38 17.41
CA MET A 114 -16.59 19.60 17.42
C MET A 114 -16.61 18.59 18.56
N ALA A 115 -17.78 18.41 19.17
CA ALA A 115 -18.03 17.37 20.16
C ALA A 115 -19.40 16.73 19.90
N LEU A 116 -19.52 15.43 20.13
CA LEU A 116 -20.79 14.73 20.11
C LEU A 116 -21.53 15.00 21.42
N ARG A 117 -22.81 15.36 21.32
CA ARG A 117 -23.70 15.64 22.45
C ARG A 117 -24.83 14.63 22.47
N MET A 118 -24.99 13.96 23.61
CA MET A 118 -26.05 13.02 23.91
C MET A 118 -26.97 13.63 24.97
N ASP A 119 -28.21 13.96 24.60
CA ASP A 119 -29.25 14.33 25.56
C ASP A 119 -30.09 13.07 25.86
N VAL A 120 -29.91 12.50 27.05
CA VAL A 120 -30.59 11.30 27.52
C VAL A 120 -31.88 11.68 28.23
N HIS A 121 -33.01 11.25 27.69
CA HIS A 121 -34.36 11.63 28.14
C HIS A 121 -34.96 10.64 29.13
N CYS A 122 -34.57 9.37 29.03
CA CYS A 122 -35.00 8.30 29.93
C CYS A 122 -34.21 8.28 31.24
N ASN A 123 -34.71 7.55 32.23
CA ASN A 123 -34.06 7.32 33.53
C ASN A 123 -33.99 5.80 33.81
N PRO A 124 -33.36 5.33 34.92
CA PRO A 124 -33.15 3.90 35.14
C PRO A 124 -34.42 3.03 35.12
N THR A 125 -35.60 3.61 35.33
CA THR A 125 -36.88 2.88 35.26
C THR A 125 -37.57 2.93 33.89
N THR A 126 -37.16 3.86 33.02
CA THR A 126 -37.78 4.07 31.70
C THR A 126 -36.84 3.82 30.53
N CYS A 127 -35.53 3.69 30.77
CA CYS A 127 -34.59 3.29 29.73
C CYS A 127 -34.76 1.80 29.39
N PRO A 128 -34.55 1.40 28.13
CA PRO A 128 -34.46 0.00 27.75
C PRO A 128 -33.38 -0.76 28.55
N PRO A 129 -33.51 -2.09 28.68
CA PRO A 129 -32.43 -2.93 29.21
C PRO A 129 -31.12 -2.69 28.45
N GLY A 130 -30.01 -2.50 29.17
CA GLY A 130 -28.70 -2.15 28.58
C GLY A 130 -28.47 -0.65 28.37
N GLY A 131 -29.50 0.19 28.60
CA GLY A 131 -29.42 1.64 28.49
C GLY A 131 -29.53 2.15 27.04
N VAL A 132 -29.29 3.46 26.89
CA VAL A 132 -29.25 4.17 25.61
C VAL A 132 -27.89 4.83 25.43
N GLY A 133 -27.52 5.18 24.21
CA GLY A 133 -26.25 5.83 23.97
C GLY A 133 -25.84 5.96 22.51
N THR A 134 -24.54 5.81 22.25
CA THR A 134 -23.96 5.88 20.90
C THR A 134 -23.02 4.72 20.63
N TYR A 135 -22.83 4.38 19.35
CA TYR A 135 -21.86 3.37 18.90
C TYR A 135 -21.06 3.85 17.69
N ASN A 136 -19.87 3.29 17.52
CA ASN A 136 -19.04 3.44 16.34
C ASN A 136 -18.68 2.05 15.78
N PRO A 137 -19.05 1.72 14.53
CA PRO A 137 -18.74 0.43 13.91
C PRO A 137 -17.29 0.32 13.39
N GLY A 138 -16.48 1.37 13.57
CA GLY A 138 -15.16 1.47 12.98
C GLY A 138 -15.22 1.56 11.46
N TYR A 139 -14.21 0.98 10.83
CA TYR A 139 -14.09 0.92 9.36
C TYR A 139 -14.75 -0.36 8.83
N TRP A 140 -16.09 -0.32 8.74
CA TRP A 140 -16.97 -1.46 8.38
C TRP A 140 -16.85 -2.69 9.28
N GLY A 141 -16.42 -2.47 10.52
CA GLY A 141 -16.15 -3.50 11.51
C GLY A 141 -14.85 -3.23 12.26
N MET A 142 -14.88 -3.44 13.57
CA MET A 142 -13.67 -3.51 14.39
C MET A 142 -13.29 -4.99 14.54
N ASN A 143 -12.06 -5.36 14.17
CA ASN A 143 -11.59 -6.73 14.41
C ASN A 143 -11.20 -6.92 15.87
N ILE A 144 -12.16 -7.45 16.64
CA ILE A 144 -11.98 -7.80 18.05
C ILE A 144 -11.69 -9.28 18.15
N GLU A 145 -10.59 -9.64 18.82
CA GLU A 145 -10.11 -11.00 18.97
C GLU A 145 -10.01 -11.37 20.45
N GLU A 146 -10.50 -12.55 20.79
CA GLU A 146 -10.50 -13.09 22.14
C GLU A 146 -9.10 -13.09 22.75
N GLY A 147 -9.00 -12.68 24.01
CA GLY A 147 -7.74 -12.57 24.75
C GLY A 147 -6.92 -11.33 24.42
N LYS A 148 -7.20 -10.59 23.33
CA LYS A 148 -6.51 -9.33 23.04
C LYS A 148 -7.04 -8.20 23.90
N THR A 149 -6.14 -7.24 24.14
CA THR A 149 -6.43 -6.04 24.93
C THR A 149 -6.37 -4.81 24.06
N TYR A 150 -7.38 -3.95 24.20
CA TYR A 150 -7.57 -2.72 23.45
C TYR A 150 -7.48 -1.53 24.40
N LYS A 151 -6.62 -0.57 24.09
CA LYS A 151 -6.55 0.71 24.79
C LYS A 151 -7.62 1.62 24.23
N VAL A 152 -8.53 2.08 25.09
CA VAL A 152 -9.57 3.04 24.73
C VAL A 152 -9.32 4.35 25.47
N THR A 153 -9.26 5.45 24.71
CA THR A 153 -9.08 6.81 25.22
C THR A 153 -10.19 7.68 24.68
N PHE A 154 -10.81 8.49 25.54
CA PHE A 154 -11.79 9.48 25.10
C PHE A 154 -11.87 10.64 26.08
N TYR A 155 -12.41 11.77 25.62
CA TYR A 155 -12.73 12.90 26.46
C TYR A 155 -14.23 12.96 26.69
N VAL A 156 -14.62 13.21 27.93
CA VAL A 156 -16.02 13.25 28.34
C VAL A 156 -16.30 14.42 29.27
N LYS A 157 -17.50 14.97 29.14
CA LYS A 157 -18.07 15.97 30.04
C LYS A 157 -19.53 15.60 30.27
N SER A 158 -20.10 15.89 31.44
CA SER A 158 -21.52 15.63 31.72
C SER A 158 -22.15 16.75 32.53
N SER A 159 -23.47 16.93 32.37
CA SER A 159 -24.27 17.88 33.15
C SER A 159 -24.44 17.45 34.63
N GLY A 160 -24.09 16.23 34.98
CA GLY A 160 -24.18 15.67 36.34
C GLY A 160 -23.18 14.53 36.53
N ASP A 161 -23.50 13.59 37.44
CA ASP A 161 -22.69 12.38 37.59
C ASP A 161 -22.64 11.59 36.28
N LEU A 162 -21.48 11.05 35.94
CA LEU A 162 -21.35 10.11 34.84
C LEU A 162 -21.52 8.69 35.38
N LYS A 163 -22.47 7.94 34.80
CA LYS A 163 -22.63 6.49 34.97
C LYS A 163 -22.82 5.85 33.61
N ALA A 164 -21.73 5.47 32.96
CA ALA A 164 -21.74 4.89 31.62
C ALA A 164 -21.09 3.50 31.59
N VAL A 165 -21.38 2.74 30.54
CA VAL A 165 -20.76 1.47 30.23
C VAL A 165 -20.10 1.60 28.86
N LEU A 166 -18.78 1.52 28.83
CA LEU A 166 -18.00 1.42 27.60
C LEU A 166 -17.87 -0.05 27.24
N SER A 167 -18.24 -0.45 26.03
CA SER A 167 -18.21 -1.85 25.61
C SER A 167 -17.71 -2.05 24.18
N LEU A 168 -16.99 -3.14 23.96
CA LEU A 168 -16.84 -3.77 22.65
C LEU A 168 -17.92 -4.83 22.53
N VAL A 169 -18.73 -4.75 21.48
CA VAL A 169 -19.83 -5.69 21.25
C VAL A 169 -19.80 -6.19 19.82
N GLY A 170 -20.35 -7.38 19.59
CA GLY A 170 -20.50 -7.92 18.23
C GLY A 170 -21.35 -7.01 17.34
N LYS A 171 -21.36 -7.27 16.03
CA LYS A 171 -21.97 -6.40 15.00
C LYS A 171 -23.39 -5.93 15.33
N ASN A 172 -24.21 -6.82 15.89
CA ASN A 172 -25.63 -6.56 16.19
C ASN A 172 -25.85 -5.82 17.53
N GLY A 173 -24.79 -5.56 18.30
CA GLY A 173 -24.87 -4.84 19.56
C GLY A 173 -25.29 -5.67 20.78
N THR A 174 -25.50 -6.98 20.62
CA THR A 174 -26.06 -7.86 21.64
C THR A 174 -25.01 -8.69 22.37
N GLU A 175 -24.03 -9.22 21.64
CA GLU A 175 -22.94 -10.00 22.20
C GLU A 175 -21.88 -9.08 22.80
N VAL A 176 -21.66 -9.14 24.11
CA VAL A 176 -20.65 -8.32 24.79
C VAL A 176 -19.32 -9.05 24.75
N LEU A 177 -18.34 -8.48 24.04
CA LEU A 177 -17.00 -9.03 23.92
C LEU A 177 -16.09 -8.51 25.04
N ALA A 178 -16.26 -7.25 25.44
CA ALA A 178 -15.60 -6.64 26.59
C ALA A 178 -16.41 -5.45 27.09
N PHE A 179 -16.35 -5.13 28.37
CA PHE A 179 -16.95 -3.90 28.89
C PHE A 179 -16.23 -3.35 30.12
N LYS A 180 -16.48 -2.08 30.42
CA LYS A 180 -16.08 -1.43 31.66
C LYS A 180 -17.08 -0.37 32.08
N HIS A 181 -17.39 -0.33 33.37
CA HIS A 181 -18.15 0.77 33.96
C HIS A 181 -17.26 2.00 34.12
N ILE A 182 -17.74 3.14 33.62
CA ILE A 182 -17.10 4.45 33.72
C ILE A 182 -17.98 5.32 34.61
N GLY A 183 -17.42 5.71 35.75
CA GLY A 183 -18.11 6.48 36.78
C GLY A 183 -17.29 7.69 37.23
N ALA A 184 -17.95 8.83 37.39
CA ALA A 184 -17.37 10.03 38.00
C ALA A 184 -18.47 10.93 38.58
N ASP A 185 -18.15 11.66 39.66
CA ASP A 185 -19.07 12.64 40.23
C ASP A 185 -19.27 13.87 39.32
N ALA A 186 -20.37 14.59 39.57
CA ALA A 186 -20.72 15.80 38.85
C ALA A 186 -19.63 16.88 38.88
N GLU A 187 -18.91 17.04 39.99
CA GLU A 187 -17.86 18.07 40.10
C GLU A 187 -16.72 17.82 39.11
N LYS A 188 -16.27 16.56 38.99
CA LYS A 188 -15.26 16.15 38.01
C LYS A 188 -15.78 16.31 36.57
N MET A 189 -17.04 15.98 36.34
CA MET A 189 -17.66 15.98 35.00
C MET A 189 -18.05 17.37 34.48
N LYS A 190 -18.01 18.42 35.31
CA LYS A 190 -18.20 19.82 34.86
C LYS A 190 -17.18 20.27 33.82
N LYS A 191 -15.98 19.67 33.82
CA LYS A 191 -14.90 19.95 32.87
C LYS A 191 -14.65 18.73 31.99
N TRP A 192 -14.17 18.98 30.78
CA TRP A 192 -13.67 17.91 29.93
C TRP A 192 -12.60 17.11 30.66
N THR A 193 -12.80 15.80 30.71
CA THR A 193 -11.95 14.86 31.42
C THR A 193 -11.48 13.78 30.45
N LYS A 194 -10.17 13.58 30.36
CA LYS A 194 -9.58 12.43 29.65
C LYS A 194 -9.85 11.16 30.45
N ILE A 195 -10.46 10.17 29.82
CA ILE A 195 -10.60 8.80 30.32
C ILE A 195 -9.69 7.92 29.48
N GLU A 196 -8.82 7.17 30.15
CA GLU A 196 -7.96 6.17 29.54
C GLU A 196 -8.20 4.83 30.25
N THR A 197 -8.49 3.79 29.48
CA THR A 197 -8.73 2.45 30.02
C THR A 197 -8.34 1.38 29.02
N THR A 198 -8.24 0.15 29.49
CA THR A 198 -8.16 -1.05 28.66
C THR A 198 -9.45 -1.85 28.70
N LEU A 199 -9.72 -2.57 27.60
CA LEU A 199 -10.75 -3.59 27.47
C LEU A 199 -10.09 -4.87 26.97
N THR A 200 -10.23 -5.97 27.71
CA THR A 200 -9.74 -7.29 27.29
C THR A 200 -10.91 -8.10 26.76
N ALA A 201 -10.83 -8.55 25.51
CA ALA A 201 -11.89 -9.27 24.84
C ALA A 201 -12.01 -10.71 25.35
N THR A 202 -13.26 -11.14 25.55
CA THR A 202 -13.65 -12.48 25.99
C THR A 202 -14.28 -13.31 24.86
N GLY A 203 -14.36 -12.73 23.66
CA GLY A 203 -14.82 -13.35 22.43
C GLY A 203 -14.25 -12.61 21.22
N SER A 204 -14.52 -13.13 20.02
CA SER A 204 -14.02 -12.56 18.76
C SER A 204 -15.18 -12.20 17.81
N ASP A 205 -15.10 -11.05 17.15
CA ASP A 205 -15.96 -10.68 16.02
C ASP A 205 -15.21 -9.66 15.14
N SER A 206 -15.09 -9.96 13.83
CA SER A 206 -14.42 -9.08 12.87
C SER A 206 -15.25 -7.85 12.47
N LYS A 207 -16.55 -7.86 12.83
CA LYS A 207 -17.52 -6.80 12.56
C LYS A 207 -18.04 -6.15 13.85
N ALA A 208 -17.28 -6.27 14.95
CA ALA A 208 -17.61 -5.65 16.22
C ALA A 208 -17.70 -4.13 16.12
N ARG A 209 -18.22 -3.51 17.17
CA ARG A 209 -18.35 -2.06 17.32
C ARG A 209 -18.03 -1.63 18.76
N LEU A 210 -17.57 -0.40 18.90
CA LEU A 210 -17.44 0.28 20.20
C LEU A 210 -18.78 0.94 20.54
N GLN A 211 -19.21 0.86 21.79
CA GLN A 211 -20.38 1.61 22.26
C GLN A 211 -20.18 2.20 23.66
N LEU A 212 -20.85 3.33 23.91
CA LEU A 212 -20.98 3.96 25.21
C LEU A 212 -22.47 4.09 25.53
N THR A 213 -22.95 3.40 26.56
CA THR A 213 -24.35 3.45 27.00
C THR A 213 -24.50 3.96 28.42
N THR A 214 -25.67 4.49 28.75
CA THR A 214 -26.06 4.95 30.08
C THR A 214 -27.57 4.74 30.29
N SER A 215 -28.00 4.62 31.54
CA SER A 215 -29.41 4.67 31.92
C SER A 215 -29.74 5.92 32.75
N GLN A 216 -28.78 6.84 32.89
CA GLN A 216 -28.93 8.05 33.67
C GLN A 216 -29.37 9.21 32.79
N LYS A 217 -30.50 9.83 33.16
CA LYS A 217 -31.01 11.05 32.52
C LYS A 217 -30.00 12.19 32.67
N GLY A 218 -29.75 12.93 31.59
CA GLY A 218 -28.83 14.06 31.59
C GLY A 218 -28.18 14.27 30.23
N ILE A 219 -27.18 15.16 30.20
CA ILE A 219 -26.42 15.48 28.98
C ILE A 219 -25.01 14.96 29.14
N ILE A 220 -24.52 14.25 28.13
CA ILE A 220 -23.14 13.75 28.04
C ILE A 220 -22.54 14.27 26.75
N TRP A 221 -21.35 14.88 26.84
CA TRP A 221 -20.53 15.21 25.68
C TRP A 221 -19.36 14.24 25.58
N LEU A 222 -19.05 13.83 24.36
CA LEU A 222 -18.01 12.88 24.00
C LEU A 222 -17.14 13.50 22.90
N ASP A 223 -15.83 13.36 23.03
CA ASP A 223 -14.87 13.90 22.07
C ASP A 223 -13.58 13.05 22.01
N GLN A 224 -12.86 13.12 20.89
CA GLN A 224 -11.56 12.51 20.63
C GLN A 224 -11.49 11.06 21.13
N VAL A 225 -12.26 10.17 20.49
CA VAL A 225 -12.41 8.77 20.90
C VAL A 225 -11.48 7.85 20.10
N SER A 226 -10.52 7.24 20.76
CA SER A 226 -9.60 6.26 20.15
C SER A 226 -9.79 4.89 20.76
N ALA A 227 -9.75 3.84 19.93
CA ALA A 227 -9.62 2.45 20.37
C ALA A 227 -8.56 1.76 19.52
N MET A 228 -7.42 1.40 20.13
CA MET A 228 -6.32 0.72 19.44
C MET A 228 -5.99 -0.60 20.12
N PRO A 229 -5.66 -1.66 19.36
CA PRO A 229 -5.01 -2.85 19.93
C PRO A 229 -3.72 -2.45 20.67
N THR A 230 -3.44 -3.08 21.81
CA THR A 230 -2.20 -2.82 22.55
C THR A 230 -0.98 -3.48 21.92
N ASP A 231 -1.19 -4.46 21.04
CA ASP A 231 -0.17 -5.31 20.43
C ASP A 231 0.11 -4.94 18.95
N THR A 232 0.12 -3.64 18.62
CA THR A 232 0.50 -3.13 17.30
C THR A 232 1.96 -3.48 16.96
N TYR A 233 2.33 -3.42 15.67
CA TYR A 233 3.70 -3.75 15.25
C TYR A 233 4.72 -2.89 16.01
N LYS A 234 5.57 -3.56 16.80
CA LYS A 234 6.54 -2.94 17.75
C LYS A 234 5.96 -1.91 18.73
N GLY A 235 4.64 -1.84 18.89
CA GLY A 235 3.98 -0.78 19.65
C GLY A 235 3.92 0.58 18.95
N HIS A 236 4.26 0.65 17.66
CA HIS A 236 4.31 1.92 16.89
C HIS A 236 2.99 2.28 16.19
N GLY A 237 1.91 1.55 16.44
CA GLY A 237 0.57 1.90 15.93
C GLY A 237 0.17 1.23 14.62
N PHE A 238 1.03 0.43 13.98
CA PHE A 238 0.70 -0.24 12.72
C PHE A 238 0.00 -1.59 12.91
N ARG A 239 -0.96 -1.86 12.02
CA ARG A 239 -1.68 -3.12 11.93
C ARG A 239 -0.75 -4.25 11.44
N LYS A 240 -0.66 -5.34 12.21
CA LYS A 240 0.40 -6.35 12.05
C LYS A 240 0.31 -7.18 10.77
N ASP A 241 -0.88 -7.56 10.31
CA ASP A 241 -1.06 -8.37 9.11
C ASP A 241 -0.64 -7.60 7.84
N LEU A 242 -1.03 -6.31 7.74
CA LEU A 242 -0.62 -5.43 6.64
C LEU A 242 0.89 -5.13 6.71
N MET A 243 1.41 -4.83 7.90
CA MET A 243 2.85 -4.59 8.09
C MET A 243 3.69 -5.83 7.69
N LYS A 244 3.22 -7.05 7.99
CA LYS A 244 3.88 -8.28 7.56
C LYS A 244 3.98 -8.39 6.03
N LYS A 245 2.95 -7.94 5.29
CA LYS A 245 3.00 -7.93 3.82
C LYS A 245 4.02 -6.93 3.29
N LEU A 246 4.17 -5.77 3.93
CA LEU A 246 5.20 -4.79 3.56
C LEU A 246 6.61 -5.31 3.84
N LEU A 247 6.85 -5.88 5.02
CA LEU A 247 8.13 -6.51 5.37
C LEU A 247 8.52 -7.63 4.40
N ASN A 248 7.54 -8.39 3.92
CA ASN A 248 7.77 -9.43 2.94
C ASN A 248 8.30 -8.90 1.60
N LEU A 249 7.97 -7.66 1.22
CA LEU A 249 8.51 -7.02 0.00
C LEU A 249 9.97 -6.58 0.14
N LYS A 250 10.49 -6.47 1.37
CA LYS A 250 11.83 -5.94 1.69
C LYS A 250 12.14 -4.61 0.97
N PRO A 251 11.25 -3.60 1.06
CA PRO A 251 11.44 -2.34 0.35
C PRO A 251 12.71 -1.61 0.82
N ARG A 252 13.37 -0.91 -0.10
CA ARG A 252 14.56 -0.09 0.20
C ARG A 252 14.26 1.39 0.31
N PHE A 253 13.09 1.82 -0.14
CA PHE A 253 12.55 3.14 0.11
C PHE A 253 11.04 3.09 0.34
N LEU A 254 10.51 4.15 0.95
CA LEU A 254 9.09 4.45 1.09
C LEU A 254 8.83 5.86 0.53
N ARG A 255 8.08 6.00 -0.56
CA ARG A 255 7.58 7.29 -1.06
C ARG A 255 6.28 7.63 -0.34
N PHE A 256 6.25 8.76 0.36
CA PHE A 256 5.09 9.21 1.15
C PHE A 256 5.08 10.74 1.30
N PRO A 257 3.93 11.37 1.61
CA PRO A 257 2.61 10.78 1.77
C PRO A 257 1.88 10.76 0.42
N GLY A 258 2.63 10.54 -0.66
CA GLY A 258 2.51 11.15 -1.98
C GLY A 258 1.23 10.91 -2.75
N GLY A 259 1.37 10.82 -4.07
CA GLY A 259 0.26 10.93 -5.00
C GLY A 259 -0.50 12.24 -4.80
N CYS A 260 -1.76 12.23 -5.18
CA CYS A 260 -2.61 13.41 -5.10
C CYS A 260 -2.99 13.80 -3.65
N TYR A 261 -2.80 12.92 -2.66
CA TYR A 261 -3.05 13.24 -1.25
C TYR A 261 -2.21 14.41 -0.73
N VAL A 262 -0.97 14.57 -1.25
CA VAL A 262 -0.12 15.71 -0.88
C VAL A 262 -0.63 17.05 -1.43
N GLU A 263 -1.38 17.01 -2.53
CA GLU A 263 -1.89 18.17 -3.26
C GLU A 263 -3.26 18.61 -2.76
N GLY A 264 -4.18 17.66 -2.58
CA GLY A 264 -5.61 17.94 -2.49
C GLY A 264 -6.20 18.42 -3.83
N ASN A 265 -7.52 18.41 -4.00
CA ASN A 265 -8.14 19.12 -5.11
C ASN A 265 -7.89 20.62 -4.98
N THR A 266 -7.95 21.14 -3.75
CA THR A 266 -7.58 22.51 -3.42
C THR A 266 -6.53 22.53 -2.32
N LEU A 267 -5.69 23.57 -2.29
CA LEU A 267 -4.67 23.75 -1.26
C LEU A 267 -5.23 23.84 0.17
N ALA A 268 -6.52 24.15 0.32
CA ALA A 268 -7.20 24.13 1.61
C ALA A 268 -7.33 22.73 2.22
N ASN A 269 -7.29 21.69 1.37
CA ASN A 269 -7.39 20.28 1.73
C ASN A 269 -6.08 19.52 1.46
N ALA A 270 -4.99 20.22 1.15
CA ALA A 270 -3.67 19.60 0.98
C ALA A 270 -3.15 19.04 2.32
N PHE A 271 -2.40 17.94 2.27
CA PHE A 271 -1.70 17.42 3.44
C PHE A 271 -0.75 18.45 4.07
N ARG A 272 -0.92 18.75 5.36
CA ARG A 272 -0.09 19.71 6.12
C ARG A 272 0.72 19.03 7.20
N TRP A 273 1.97 18.68 6.92
CA TRP A 273 2.79 17.87 7.85
C TRP A 273 2.86 18.42 9.28
N LYS A 274 2.89 19.76 9.46
CA LYS A 274 2.94 20.41 10.78
C LYS A 274 1.69 20.17 11.62
N GLU A 275 0.56 19.91 10.98
CA GLU A 275 -0.72 19.60 11.61
C GLU A 275 -0.85 18.11 11.94
N THR A 276 0.10 17.31 11.46
CA THR A 276 0.14 15.85 11.67
C THR A 276 1.16 15.41 12.73
N VAL A 277 1.81 16.36 13.41
CA VAL A 277 2.77 16.08 14.51
C VAL A 277 2.26 16.66 15.82
N GLY A 278 2.62 16.04 16.94
CA GLY A 278 2.08 16.42 18.24
C GLY A 278 1.03 15.42 18.75
N PRO A 279 0.36 15.75 19.87
CA PRO A 279 -0.75 14.96 20.41
C PRO A 279 -1.81 14.73 19.35
N TRP A 280 -2.27 13.48 19.23
CA TRP A 280 -3.22 13.11 18.17
C TRP A 280 -4.59 13.77 18.37
N GLU A 281 -4.98 14.04 19.62
CA GLU A 281 -6.24 14.70 19.96
C GLU A 281 -6.31 16.18 19.55
N GLU A 282 -5.17 16.77 19.16
CA GLU A 282 -5.08 18.15 18.68
C GLU A 282 -4.87 18.24 17.15
N ARG A 283 -4.75 17.09 16.46
CA ARG A 283 -4.58 17.05 15.01
C ARG A 283 -5.93 17.35 14.35
N PRO A 284 -6.04 18.42 13.54
CA PRO A 284 -7.32 18.83 12.98
C PRO A 284 -7.89 17.80 12.00
N GLY A 285 -7.04 16.98 11.37
CA GLY A 285 -7.42 16.20 10.20
C GLY A 285 -7.76 17.11 9.01
N HIS A 286 -8.14 16.49 7.90
CA HIS A 286 -8.67 17.21 6.75
C HIS A 286 -9.53 16.31 5.88
N LEU A 287 -10.34 16.93 5.03
CA LEU A 287 -11.05 16.22 3.98
C LEU A 287 -10.04 15.85 2.90
N ASN A 288 -9.82 14.55 2.70
CA ASN A 288 -9.13 14.04 1.53
C ASN A 288 -10.10 14.15 0.34
N ASP A 289 -10.18 15.34 -0.25
CA ASP A 289 -11.16 15.70 -1.27
C ASP A 289 -10.89 15.05 -2.63
N VAL A 290 -9.66 14.60 -2.88
CA VAL A 290 -9.30 13.80 -4.05
C VAL A 290 -9.98 12.43 -3.98
N TRP A 291 -9.88 11.77 -2.83
CA TRP A 291 -10.39 10.40 -2.66
C TRP A 291 -11.74 10.34 -1.92
N ASN A 292 -12.28 11.49 -1.53
CA ASN A 292 -13.61 11.71 -0.97
C ASN A 292 -13.89 10.97 0.36
N TYR A 293 -12.98 11.10 1.32
CA TYR A 293 -13.21 10.70 2.72
C TYR A 293 -12.39 11.55 3.70
N TRP A 294 -12.72 11.46 4.99
CA TRP A 294 -12.01 12.22 6.02
C TRP A 294 -10.74 11.48 6.47
N SER A 295 -9.61 12.19 6.50
CA SER A 295 -8.39 11.75 7.17
C SER A 295 -8.29 12.43 8.53
N ASP A 296 -8.08 11.65 9.58
CA ASP A 296 -7.86 12.19 10.93
C ASP A 296 -6.39 12.58 11.19
N ASP A 297 -5.52 12.41 10.20
CA ASP A 297 -4.07 12.63 10.25
C ASP A 297 -3.38 11.96 11.46
N GLY A 298 -3.95 10.84 11.94
CA GLY A 298 -3.33 9.98 12.95
C GLY A 298 -2.07 9.30 12.44
N LEU A 299 -2.07 8.89 11.17
CA LEU A 299 -0.86 8.50 10.44
C LEU A 299 -0.18 9.75 9.86
N GLY A 300 0.61 10.43 10.70
CA GLY A 300 1.25 11.69 10.38
C GLY A 300 2.72 11.56 9.98
N TYR A 301 3.39 12.70 9.82
CA TYR A 301 4.78 12.76 9.33
C TYR A 301 5.76 11.94 10.19
N LEU A 302 5.63 11.98 11.52
CA LEU A 302 6.46 11.17 12.42
C LEU A 302 6.20 9.68 12.22
N GLU A 303 4.92 9.30 12.13
CA GLU A 303 4.53 7.91 11.97
C GLU A 303 5.00 7.35 10.61
N TYR A 304 4.96 8.12 9.52
CA TYR A 304 5.54 7.69 8.23
C TYR A 304 7.07 7.53 8.27
N LEU A 305 7.79 8.44 8.94
CA LEU A 305 9.23 8.29 9.13
C LEU A 305 9.56 7.05 9.96
N GLN A 306 8.76 6.77 11.00
CA GLN A 306 8.87 5.56 11.80
C GLN A 306 8.57 4.30 10.98
N LEU A 307 7.60 4.34 10.07
CA LEU A 307 7.28 3.25 9.15
C LEU A 307 8.48 2.94 8.23
N ALA A 308 9.10 3.96 7.64
CA ALA A 308 10.29 3.78 6.82
C ALA A 308 11.43 3.11 7.61
N GLU A 309 11.71 3.58 8.83
CA GLU A 309 12.71 2.99 9.72
C GLU A 309 12.38 1.53 10.08
N ASP A 310 11.12 1.23 10.38
CA ASP A 310 10.66 -0.10 10.73
C ASP A 310 10.74 -1.12 9.60
N LEU A 311 10.65 -0.66 8.36
CA LEU A 311 10.85 -1.44 7.13
C LEU A 311 12.34 -1.57 6.77
N GLY A 312 13.22 -0.80 7.40
CA GLY A 312 14.62 -0.67 6.98
C GLY A 312 14.77 0.02 5.62
N ALA A 313 13.86 0.93 5.31
CA ALA A 313 13.75 1.65 4.05
C ALA A 313 14.13 3.13 4.22
N GLU A 314 14.66 3.74 3.16
CA GLU A 314 14.93 5.17 3.13
C GLU A 314 13.63 5.96 2.84
N PRO A 315 13.29 7.00 3.61
CA PRO A 315 12.14 7.85 3.31
C PRO A 315 12.40 8.69 2.04
N VAL A 316 11.43 8.69 1.13
CA VAL A 316 11.30 9.65 0.01
C VAL A 316 10.14 10.56 0.33
N TRP A 317 10.47 11.76 0.81
CA TRP A 317 9.48 12.72 1.30
C TRP A 317 8.92 13.56 0.15
N VAL A 318 7.63 13.41 -0.14
CA VAL A 318 6.91 14.21 -1.14
C VAL A 318 6.39 15.49 -0.47
N ILE A 319 6.79 16.64 -1.00
CA ILE A 319 6.34 17.95 -0.50
C ILE A 319 5.30 18.56 -1.42
N ASN A 320 4.34 19.27 -0.84
CA ASN A 320 3.51 20.19 -1.61
C ASN A 320 4.36 21.39 -2.06
N ASN A 321 4.44 21.62 -3.36
CA ASN A 321 5.22 22.67 -4.01
C ASN A 321 4.38 23.91 -4.38
N GLY A 322 3.24 24.11 -3.70
CA GLY A 322 2.30 25.21 -3.92
C GLY A 322 1.21 24.91 -4.94
N PHE A 323 0.84 23.64 -5.12
CA PHE A 323 -0.21 23.22 -6.03
C PHE A 323 -1.23 22.33 -5.33
N GLY A 324 -2.50 22.59 -5.58
CA GLY A 324 -3.57 21.60 -5.57
C GLY A 324 -3.86 21.15 -7.00
N LEU A 325 -4.78 20.20 -7.18
CA LEU A 325 -5.18 19.78 -8.55
C LEU A 325 -5.94 20.89 -9.29
N LEU A 326 -6.67 21.76 -8.57
CA LEU A 326 -7.53 22.79 -9.13
C LEU A 326 -7.05 24.23 -8.86
N ASP A 327 -6.07 24.42 -7.99
CA ASP A 327 -5.52 25.73 -7.63
C ASP A 327 -3.99 25.71 -7.45
N SER A 328 -3.39 26.90 -7.41
CA SER A 328 -1.94 27.02 -7.23
C SER A 328 -1.55 28.35 -6.59
N VAL A 329 -0.34 28.38 -6.05
CA VAL A 329 0.30 29.56 -5.48
C VAL A 329 1.21 30.20 -6.53
N ASP A 330 1.03 31.51 -6.74
CA ASP A 330 1.92 32.31 -7.58
C ASP A 330 3.36 32.30 -7.04
N THR A 331 4.35 32.25 -7.94
CA THR A 331 5.79 32.20 -7.61
C THR A 331 6.23 33.23 -6.55
N PRO A 332 5.79 34.51 -6.56
CA PRO A 332 6.18 35.48 -5.54
C PRO A 332 5.71 35.13 -4.12
N LEU A 333 4.64 34.33 -3.99
CA LEU A 333 4.01 33.96 -2.72
C LEU A 333 4.42 32.56 -2.23
N ILE A 334 5.30 31.85 -2.95
CA ILE A 334 5.64 30.45 -2.65
C ILE A 334 6.51 30.26 -1.38
N LYS A 335 7.08 31.34 -0.85
CA LYS A 335 8.05 31.30 0.26
C LYS A 335 7.58 30.51 1.50
N PRO A 336 6.31 30.58 1.96
CA PRO A 336 5.84 29.80 3.10
C PRO A 336 5.97 28.27 2.87
N PHE A 337 5.67 27.78 1.68
CA PHE A 337 5.80 26.36 1.34
C PHE A 337 7.26 25.91 1.32
N VAL A 338 8.16 26.76 0.79
CA VAL A 338 9.61 26.52 0.86
C VAL A 338 10.09 26.41 2.31
N GLN A 339 9.58 27.27 3.20
CA GLN A 339 9.91 27.20 4.63
C GLN A 339 9.34 25.93 5.29
N GLU A 340 8.14 25.49 4.91
CA GLU A 340 7.57 24.25 5.42
C GLU A 340 8.37 23.01 5.03
N MET A 341 8.89 22.97 3.80
CA MET A 341 9.84 21.94 3.40
C MET A 341 11.09 21.99 4.29
N LEU A 342 11.74 23.14 4.45
CA LEU A 342 12.95 23.25 5.27
C LEU A 342 12.70 22.83 6.73
N ASP A 343 11.56 23.23 7.28
CA ASP A 343 11.11 22.85 8.62
C ASP A 343 10.89 21.33 8.73
N SER A 344 10.33 20.68 7.70
CA SER A 344 10.14 19.21 7.67
C SER A 344 11.47 18.45 7.64
N ILE A 345 12.49 19.02 6.97
CA ILE A 345 13.84 18.47 6.96
C ILE A 345 14.50 18.68 8.33
N GLU A 346 14.35 19.85 8.95
CA GLU A 346 14.84 20.10 10.32
C GLU A 346 14.15 19.17 11.33
N PHE A 347 12.85 18.87 11.15
CA PHE A 347 12.16 17.88 11.97
C PHE A 347 12.80 16.50 11.84
N ALA A 348 13.07 16.04 10.62
CA ALA A 348 13.65 14.71 10.39
C ALA A 348 15.13 14.62 10.81
N ARG A 349 15.95 15.63 10.49
CA ARG A 349 17.42 15.59 10.60
C ARG A 349 18.01 16.44 11.72
N GLY A 350 17.25 17.41 12.23
CA GLY A 350 17.74 18.43 13.15
C GLY A 350 18.17 17.86 14.50
N ASN A 351 19.08 18.59 15.16
CA ASN A 351 19.58 18.25 16.48
C ASN A 351 18.46 18.30 17.53
N ALA A 352 18.36 17.25 18.34
CA ALA A 352 17.31 17.07 19.36
C ALA A 352 17.28 18.13 20.48
N LYS A 353 18.31 18.96 20.63
CA LYS A 353 18.42 19.96 21.71
C LYS A 353 18.50 21.39 21.21
N THR A 354 19.06 21.61 20.03
CA THR A 354 19.39 22.97 19.55
C THR A 354 18.52 23.44 18.38
N SER A 355 17.85 22.52 17.68
CA SER A 355 16.96 22.86 16.57
C SER A 355 15.50 22.87 17.03
N LYS A 356 14.66 23.75 16.46
CA LYS A 356 13.25 23.84 16.87
C LYS A 356 12.53 22.53 16.58
N TRP A 357 12.60 22.06 15.35
CA TRP A 357 11.86 20.90 14.90
C TRP A 357 12.48 19.57 15.33
N GLY A 358 13.81 19.47 15.41
CA GLY A 358 14.48 18.29 15.98
C GLY A 358 14.19 18.12 17.47
N SER A 359 14.05 19.22 18.23
CA SER A 359 13.62 19.16 19.63
C SER A 359 12.17 18.70 19.78
N LEU A 360 11.28 19.05 18.84
CA LEU A 360 9.92 18.52 18.81
C LEU A 360 9.93 17.01 18.54
N ARG A 361 10.65 16.54 17.51
CA ARG A 361 10.81 15.10 17.21
C ARG A 361 11.27 14.31 18.44
N ALA A 362 12.27 14.83 19.16
CA ALA A 362 12.78 14.23 20.38
C ALA A 362 11.74 14.15 21.52
N LYS A 363 10.95 15.22 21.72
CA LYS A 363 9.85 15.23 22.70
C LYS A 363 8.74 14.24 22.36
N LEU A 364 8.54 13.95 21.08
CA LEU A 364 7.58 12.95 20.59
C LEU A 364 8.11 11.52 20.68
N GLY A 365 9.28 11.30 21.30
CA GLY A 365 9.81 9.96 21.57
C GLY A 365 10.91 9.49 20.62
N HIS A 366 11.29 10.28 19.62
CA HIS A 366 12.33 9.91 18.66
C HIS A 366 13.50 10.92 18.64
N PRO A 367 14.48 10.81 19.55
CA PRO A 367 15.58 11.77 19.64
C PRO A 367 16.59 11.64 18.49
N ALA A 368 16.76 10.45 17.91
CA ALA A 368 17.71 10.23 16.83
C ALA A 368 17.23 10.90 15.53
N PRO A 369 18.13 11.42 14.67
CA PRO A 369 17.75 11.87 13.33
C PRO A 369 17.33 10.69 12.44
N PHE A 370 16.33 10.90 11.58
CA PHE A 370 15.97 9.96 10.51
C PHE A 370 16.91 10.10 9.30
N SER A 371 17.03 9.03 8.49
CA SER A 371 17.85 9.00 7.28
C SER A 371 17.15 9.65 6.06
N LEU A 372 16.76 10.91 6.17
CA LEU A 372 16.10 11.61 5.06
C LEU A 372 17.10 12.06 3.99
N LYS A 373 17.19 11.32 2.88
CA LYS A 373 18.12 11.56 1.75
C LYS A 373 17.45 12.04 0.47
N TYR A 374 16.15 11.84 0.33
CA TYR A 374 15.40 12.10 -0.91
C TYR A 374 14.18 12.97 -0.63
N ILE A 375 13.99 13.99 -1.48
CA ILE A 375 12.78 14.83 -1.47
C ILE A 375 12.22 14.90 -2.89
N ALA A 376 10.94 14.58 -3.04
CA ALA A 376 10.18 14.82 -4.26
C ALA A 376 9.42 16.15 -4.14
N ILE A 377 9.63 17.05 -5.10
CA ILE A 377 9.10 18.42 -5.05
C ILE A 377 7.83 18.48 -5.90
N GLY A 378 6.68 18.31 -5.24
CA GLY A 378 5.36 18.23 -5.87
C GLY A 378 5.00 16.82 -6.33
N ASN A 379 3.84 16.70 -6.99
CA ASN A 379 3.32 15.48 -7.60
C ASN A 379 2.59 15.83 -8.91
N GLU A 380 2.95 15.20 -10.04
CA GLU A 380 2.30 15.38 -11.36
C GLU A 380 2.08 16.84 -11.86
N ASP A 381 2.82 17.82 -11.33
CA ASP A 381 2.58 19.25 -11.61
C ASP A 381 3.28 19.78 -12.86
N CYS A 382 4.11 18.98 -13.52
CA CYS A 382 5.05 19.46 -14.55
C CYS A 382 4.38 20.30 -15.66
N GLY A 383 3.14 19.95 -16.04
CA GLY A 383 2.36 20.66 -17.06
C GLY A 383 1.68 21.95 -16.56
N LYS A 384 1.65 22.20 -15.26
CA LYS A 384 0.95 23.34 -14.66
C LYS A 384 1.76 24.64 -14.85
N PRO A 385 1.09 25.77 -15.09
CA PRO A 385 1.75 27.08 -15.09
C PRO A 385 2.50 27.32 -13.78
N ASN A 386 3.65 27.99 -13.84
CA ASN A 386 4.52 28.32 -12.70
C ASN A 386 5.27 27.13 -12.06
N TYR A 387 5.02 25.87 -12.42
CA TYR A 387 5.72 24.71 -11.80
C TYR A 387 7.23 24.89 -11.83
N ARG A 388 7.79 25.18 -13.01
CA ARG A 388 9.24 25.34 -13.20
C ARG A 388 9.83 26.41 -12.27
N GLU A 389 9.16 27.55 -12.16
CA GLU A 389 9.64 28.65 -11.33
C GLU A 389 9.54 28.32 -9.84
N ASN A 390 8.42 27.72 -9.41
CA ASN A 390 8.23 27.23 -8.05
C ASN A 390 9.28 26.19 -7.70
N TYR A 391 9.42 25.13 -8.50
CA TYR A 391 10.40 24.06 -8.30
C TYR A 391 11.81 24.60 -8.08
N VAL A 392 12.27 25.58 -8.89
CA VAL A 392 13.61 26.17 -8.75
C VAL A 392 13.79 26.87 -7.40
N LYS A 393 12.74 27.44 -6.80
CA LYS A 393 12.81 28.02 -5.44
C LYS A 393 13.04 26.93 -4.38
N PHE A 394 12.32 25.82 -4.46
CA PHE A 394 12.51 24.68 -3.55
C PHE A 394 13.90 24.05 -3.74
N TYR A 395 14.27 23.72 -4.98
CA TYR A 395 15.57 23.15 -5.32
C TYR A 395 16.72 23.98 -4.73
N ASN A 396 16.73 25.29 -4.99
CA ASN A 396 17.80 26.18 -4.49
C ASN A 396 17.83 26.23 -2.96
N ALA A 397 16.67 26.22 -2.30
CA ALA A 397 16.60 26.20 -0.84
C ALA A 397 17.14 24.89 -0.26
N VAL A 398 16.78 23.73 -0.82
CA VAL A 398 17.33 22.42 -0.44
C VAL A 398 18.83 22.40 -0.64
N LYS A 399 19.32 22.71 -1.85
CA LYS A 399 20.75 22.63 -2.14
C LYS A 399 21.58 23.60 -1.31
N LYS A 400 21.03 24.74 -0.89
CA LYS A 400 21.70 25.67 0.03
C LYS A 400 21.78 25.16 1.47
N ALA A 401 20.69 24.59 2.00
CA ALA A 401 20.61 24.20 3.41
C ALA A 401 21.09 22.76 3.67
N TYR A 402 20.86 21.87 2.71
CA TYR A 402 21.09 20.42 2.77
C TYR A 402 21.62 19.91 1.42
N PRO A 403 22.85 20.28 1.02
CA PRO A 403 23.40 19.96 -0.30
C PRO A 403 23.50 18.45 -0.60
N ASP A 404 23.49 17.62 0.45
CA ASP A 404 23.55 16.15 0.36
C ASP A 404 22.20 15.50 0.00
N ILE A 405 21.07 16.22 0.15
CA ILE A 405 19.75 15.70 -0.21
C ILE A 405 19.61 15.67 -1.73
N LYS A 406 19.16 14.52 -2.24
CA LYS A 406 18.76 14.34 -3.64
C LYS A 406 17.35 14.86 -3.87
N THR A 407 17.19 15.74 -4.84
CA THR A 407 15.89 16.30 -5.25
C THR A 407 15.35 15.56 -6.46
N ILE A 408 14.07 15.21 -6.41
CA ILE A 408 13.31 14.58 -7.50
C ILE A 408 12.37 15.64 -8.09
N SER A 409 12.47 15.87 -9.40
CA SER A 409 11.48 16.65 -10.16
C SER A 409 10.31 15.76 -10.56
N ASN A 410 9.08 16.26 -10.52
CA ASN A 410 7.91 15.52 -11.02
C ASN A 410 7.68 15.65 -12.54
N CYS A 411 8.65 16.22 -13.27
CA CYS A 411 8.65 16.22 -14.73
C CYS A 411 9.26 14.95 -15.30
N ASP A 412 8.55 14.27 -16.21
CA ASP A 412 9.10 13.12 -16.93
C ASP A 412 10.23 13.52 -17.90
N ALA A 413 11.42 12.95 -17.70
CA ALA A 413 12.58 13.13 -18.56
C ALA A 413 12.95 11.90 -19.42
N SER A 414 12.06 10.91 -19.51
CA SER A 414 12.27 9.65 -20.25
C SER A 414 12.43 9.85 -21.76
N LYS A 415 11.83 10.92 -22.30
CA LYS A 415 11.85 11.25 -23.75
C LYS A 415 12.52 12.59 -24.06
N LYS A 416 12.55 13.53 -23.12
CA LYS A 416 13.09 14.88 -23.28
C LYS A 416 13.85 15.27 -22.02
N ASP A 417 15.03 15.87 -22.17
CA ASP A 417 15.79 16.35 -21.01
C ASP A 417 14.99 17.40 -20.21
N LEU A 418 15.21 17.44 -18.90
CA LEU A 418 14.72 18.52 -18.04
C LEU A 418 15.36 19.86 -18.44
N ASP A 419 14.59 20.94 -18.31
CA ASP A 419 15.04 22.32 -18.53
C ASP A 419 15.44 23.05 -17.22
N HIS A 420 15.57 22.28 -16.14
CA HIS A 420 15.90 22.69 -14.78
C HIS A 420 16.68 21.57 -14.08
N PRO A 421 17.47 21.88 -13.02
CA PRO A 421 18.31 20.89 -12.36
C PRO A 421 17.50 19.95 -11.44
N ALA A 422 17.86 18.68 -11.45
CA ALA A 422 17.37 17.66 -10.51
C ALA A 422 18.41 16.53 -10.40
N ASP A 423 18.36 15.75 -9.32
CA ASP A 423 19.17 14.53 -9.23
C ASP A 423 18.44 13.35 -9.87
N LEU A 424 17.11 13.35 -9.76
CA LEU A 424 16.21 12.35 -10.28
C LEU A 424 14.97 13.01 -10.89
N TYR A 425 14.24 12.27 -11.71
CA TYR A 425 12.96 12.69 -12.26
C TYR A 425 11.91 11.60 -12.07
N ASP A 426 10.67 12.01 -11.85
CA ASP A 426 9.55 11.10 -11.63
C ASP A 426 8.96 10.60 -12.95
N TYR A 427 8.56 9.33 -12.99
CA TYR A 427 7.93 8.69 -14.12
C TYR A 427 6.76 7.84 -13.64
N HIS A 428 5.56 8.16 -14.12
CA HIS A 428 4.33 7.44 -13.81
C HIS A 428 3.82 6.71 -15.06
N ASN A 429 3.32 5.48 -14.90
CA ASN A 429 2.73 4.74 -16.01
C ASN A 429 1.60 3.80 -15.59
N TYR A 430 0.38 4.22 -15.90
CA TYR A 430 -0.84 3.42 -15.79
C TYR A 430 -1.35 3.09 -17.18
N THR A 431 -1.40 1.81 -17.56
CA THR A 431 -1.73 1.41 -18.94
C THR A 431 -2.25 -0.03 -19.04
N SER A 432 -2.64 -0.46 -20.23
CA SER A 432 -3.06 -1.85 -20.50
C SER A 432 -1.88 -2.84 -20.43
N PRO A 433 -2.11 -4.16 -20.35
CA PRO A 433 -1.03 -5.15 -20.43
C PRO A 433 -0.13 -4.96 -21.65
N GLN A 434 -0.71 -4.68 -22.83
CA GLN A 434 0.07 -4.45 -24.05
C GLN A 434 0.91 -3.18 -23.96
N GLY A 435 0.33 -2.07 -23.47
CA GLY A 435 1.08 -0.83 -23.26
C GLY A 435 2.25 -0.99 -22.30
N MET A 436 2.09 -1.83 -21.27
CA MET A 436 3.16 -2.15 -20.32
C MET A 436 4.29 -2.95 -21.00
N LEU A 437 3.93 -3.93 -21.85
CA LEU A 437 4.90 -4.66 -22.67
C LEU A 437 5.63 -3.74 -23.66
N ASP A 438 4.94 -2.79 -24.30
CA ASP A 438 5.55 -1.83 -25.22
C ASP A 438 6.58 -0.93 -24.50
N ASN A 439 6.30 -0.58 -23.23
CA ASN A 439 7.19 0.21 -22.37
C ASN A 439 8.46 -0.53 -21.93
N THR A 440 8.56 -1.86 -22.12
CA THR A 440 9.81 -2.61 -21.88
C THR A 440 11.00 -2.08 -22.70
N ARG A 441 10.77 -1.32 -23.77
CA ARG A 441 11.83 -0.74 -24.60
C ARG A 441 12.19 0.70 -24.25
N LEU A 442 11.47 1.34 -23.33
CA LEU A 442 11.55 2.79 -23.07
C LEU A 442 12.94 3.20 -22.59
N PHE A 443 13.34 2.74 -21.41
CA PHE A 443 14.61 3.11 -20.77
C PHE A 443 15.84 2.59 -21.53
N GLY A 444 15.66 1.52 -22.30
CA GLY A 444 16.68 1.02 -23.23
C GLY A 444 17.12 2.04 -24.28
N LYS A 445 16.26 3.01 -24.64
CA LYS A 445 16.55 4.05 -25.64
C LYS A 445 17.22 5.30 -25.07
N MET A 446 17.34 5.43 -23.75
CA MET A 446 17.93 6.62 -23.13
C MET A 446 19.44 6.72 -23.40
N SER A 447 19.95 7.94 -23.50
CA SER A 447 21.39 8.17 -23.73
C SER A 447 22.21 7.90 -22.48
N ARG A 448 23.29 7.11 -22.62
CA ARG A 448 24.27 6.85 -21.55
C ARG A 448 25.49 7.79 -21.62
N ASN A 449 25.50 8.74 -22.56
CA ASN A 449 26.64 9.62 -22.81
C ASN A 449 26.62 10.90 -21.93
N LYS A 450 25.64 11.03 -21.03
CA LYS A 450 25.49 12.17 -20.11
C LYS A 450 25.67 11.69 -18.67
N PRO A 451 26.89 11.67 -18.13
CA PRO A 451 27.19 11.07 -16.82
C PRO A 451 26.50 11.77 -15.64
N HIS A 452 25.97 12.98 -15.84
CA HIS A 452 25.24 13.76 -14.84
C HIS A 452 23.76 13.96 -15.19
N ALA A 453 23.21 13.19 -16.14
CA ALA A 453 21.79 13.23 -16.41
C ALA A 453 21.00 12.72 -15.19
N PRO A 454 19.87 13.37 -14.85
CA PRO A 454 18.96 12.86 -13.83
C PRO A 454 18.52 11.43 -14.17
N LYS A 455 18.52 10.53 -13.20
CA LYS A 455 18.00 9.17 -13.38
C LYS A 455 16.50 9.11 -13.12
N ALA A 456 15.85 8.10 -13.71
CA ALA A 456 14.44 7.87 -13.50
C ALA A 456 14.16 7.34 -12.09
N PHE A 457 13.12 7.88 -11.46
CA PHE A 457 12.38 7.25 -10.40
C PHE A 457 11.02 6.84 -10.99
N VAL A 458 10.82 5.55 -11.25
CA VAL A 458 9.53 5.00 -11.66
C VAL A 458 8.66 4.87 -10.42
N SER A 459 8.11 5.99 -9.94
CA SER A 459 7.50 6.04 -8.62
C SER A 459 6.07 5.48 -8.58
N GLU A 460 5.42 5.41 -9.74
CA GLU A 460 4.09 4.85 -9.90
C GLU A 460 4.00 4.05 -11.20
N TYR A 461 3.60 2.79 -11.11
CA TYR A 461 3.15 2.03 -12.26
C TYR A 461 2.15 0.96 -11.84
N ALA A 462 1.20 0.69 -12.72
CA ALA A 462 0.35 -0.49 -12.67
C ALA A 462 -0.26 -0.73 -14.05
N VAL A 463 -0.62 -1.97 -14.32
CA VAL A 463 -1.57 -2.27 -15.37
C VAL A 463 -2.97 -1.96 -14.87
N THR A 464 -3.62 -0.98 -15.50
CA THR A 464 -4.99 -0.58 -15.17
C THR A 464 -5.94 -1.03 -16.28
N ASP A 465 -7.16 -1.40 -15.89
CA ASP A 465 -8.25 -1.67 -16.81
C ASP A 465 -9.32 -0.56 -16.64
N PRO A 466 -9.69 0.17 -17.71
CA PRO A 466 -10.76 1.16 -17.65
C PRO A 466 -12.12 0.62 -17.20
N THR A 467 -12.33 -0.71 -17.17
CA THR A 467 -13.59 -1.28 -16.68
C THR A 467 -13.70 -1.38 -15.16
N TYR A 468 -12.58 -1.30 -14.41
CA TYR A 468 -12.52 -1.38 -12.94
C TYR A 468 -13.24 -2.59 -12.30
N LYS A 469 -13.49 -3.67 -13.04
CA LYS A 469 -14.31 -4.80 -12.55
C LYS A 469 -13.58 -5.78 -11.64
N LEU A 470 -12.25 -5.70 -11.56
CA LEU A 470 -11.40 -6.69 -10.90
C LEU A 470 -10.35 -6.01 -10.01
N ASP A 471 -9.91 -6.71 -8.98
CA ASP A 471 -8.82 -6.28 -8.08
C ASP A 471 -7.45 -6.21 -8.76
N GLY A 472 -7.34 -6.88 -9.90
CA GLY A 472 -6.13 -7.13 -10.68
C GLY A 472 -6.41 -8.27 -11.66
N THR A 473 -5.49 -8.48 -12.60
CA THR A 473 -5.50 -9.66 -13.46
C THR A 473 -4.11 -10.26 -13.49
N PHE A 474 -4.02 -11.59 -13.56
CA PHE A 474 -2.73 -12.24 -13.69
C PHE A 474 -1.98 -11.82 -14.98
N LYS A 475 -2.70 -11.60 -16.07
CA LYS A 475 -2.14 -11.07 -17.32
C LYS A 475 -1.50 -9.69 -17.14
N GLY A 476 -2.14 -8.81 -16.37
CA GLY A 476 -1.58 -7.50 -16.02
C GLY A 476 -0.30 -7.64 -15.20
N ALA A 477 -0.34 -8.44 -14.14
CA ALA A 477 0.83 -8.73 -13.31
C ALA A 477 2.00 -9.31 -14.13
N LEU A 478 1.74 -10.17 -15.10
CA LEU A 478 2.78 -10.75 -15.94
C LEU A 478 3.41 -9.72 -16.90
N ALA A 479 2.62 -8.79 -17.42
CA ALA A 479 3.13 -7.67 -18.23
C ALA A 479 3.98 -6.71 -17.39
N GLU A 480 3.57 -6.45 -16.15
CA GLU A 480 4.36 -5.68 -15.17
C GLU A 480 5.68 -6.38 -14.85
N ALA A 481 5.69 -7.70 -14.69
CA ALA A 481 6.92 -8.46 -14.48
C ALA A 481 7.91 -8.25 -15.64
N ALA A 482 7.46 -8.30 -16.89
CA ALA A 482 8.30 -8.03 -18.06
C ALA A 482 8.84 -6.58 -18.06
N PHE A 483 8.02 -5.61 -17.69
CA PHE A 483 8.45 -4.23 -17.53
C PHE A 483 9.50 -4.07 -16.43
N LEU A 484 9.31 -4.67 -15.26
CA LEU A 484 10.29 -4.66 -14.17
C LEU A 484 11.61 -5.31 -14.53
N LEU A 485 11.60 -6.41 -15.30
CA LEU A 485 12.82 -7.00 -15.85
C LEU A 485 13.57 -6.01 -16.75
N SER A 486 12.85 -5.23 -17.55
CA SER A 486 13.47 -4.15 -18.33
C SER A 486 14.05 -3.04 -17.46
N LEU A 487 13.33 -2.60 -16.41
CA LEU A 487 13.85 -1.60 -15.48
C LEU A 487 15.13 -2.09 -14.81
N GLU A 488 15.15 -3.35 -14.36
CA GLU A 488 16.33 -3.98 -13.77
C GLU A 488 17.51 -3.95 -14.74
N LYS A 489 17.28 -4.33 -16.01
CA LYS A 489 18.29 -4.29 -17.09
C LYS A 489 18.83 -2.89 -17.37
N ASN A 490 18.04 -1.85 -17.11
CA ASN A 490 18.35 -0.44 -17.35
C ASN A 490 18.61 0.34 -16.04
N SER A 491 18.99 -0.34 -14.97
CA SER A 491 19.28 0.24 -13.65
C SER A 491 20.47 1.21 -13.60
N ASP A 492 21.20 1.36 -14.71
CA ASP A 492 22.16 2.45 -14.93
C ASP A 492 21.49 3.82 -15.08
N VAL A 493 20.27 3.86 -15.65
CA VAL A 493 19.47 5.08 -15.85
C VAL A 493 18.18 5.12 -15.02
N VAL A 494 17.82 4.03 -14.36
CA VAL A 494 16.69 3.94 -13.41
C VAL A 494 17.23 3.73 -11.99
N GLU A 495 16.92 4.65 -11.07
CA GLU A 495 17.42 4.62 -9.69
C GLU A 495 16.45 3.90 -8.73
N MET A 496 15.13 4.12 -8.88
CA MET A 496 14.10 3.67 -7.93
C MET A 496 12.83 3.25 -8.67
N VAL A 497 12.10 2.28 -8.14
CA VAL A 497 10.87 1.70 -8.72
C VAL A 497 9.87 1.31 -7.62
N SER A 498 8.61 1.73 -7.74
CA SER A 498 7.51 1.34 -6.85
C SER A 498 6.18 1.16 -7.60
N TYR A 499 5.46 0.09 -7.26
CA TYR A 499 4.08 -0.15 -7.71
C TYR A 499 3.12 0.79 -6.98
N ALA A 500 2.05 1.24 -7.65
CA ALA A 500 1.02 2.07 -7.05
C ALA A 500 -0.40 1.75 -7.61
N PRO A 501 -1.47 1.87 -6.80
CA PRO A 501 -1.45 2.07 -5.35
C PRO A 501 -1.22 0.76 -4.57
N LEU A 502 -0.86 0.89 -3.29
CA LEU A 502 -0.36 -0.24 -2.49
C LEU A 502 -1.48 -1.01 -1.77
N PHE A 503 -2.51 -0.33 -1.30
CA PHE A 503 -3.49 -0.87 -0.36
C PHE A 503 -4.91 -0.50 -0.80
N MET A 504 -5.85 -1.45 -0.65
CA MET A 504 -7.27 -1.19 -0.86
C MET A 504 -8.16 -1.92 0.15
N ASN A 505 -8.96 -1.15 0.88
CA ASN A 505 -10.02 -1.69 1.71
C ASN A 505 -11.24 -2.03 0.85
N GLN A 506 -11.65 -3.30 0.81
CA GLN A 506 -12.71 -3.80 -0.08
C GLN A 506 -14.05 -3.07 0.04
N ASN A 507 -14.29 -2.40 1.18
CA ASN A 507 -15.58 -1.81 1.50
C ASN A 507 -15.76 -0.39 0.94
N ASP A 508 -14.68 0.30 0.57
CA ASP A 508 -14.75 1.61 -0.09
C ASP A 508 -13.56 1.84 -1.00
N ARG A 509 -13.73 1.38 -2.23
CA ARG A 509 -12.73 1.47 -3.29
C ARG A 509 -12.90 2.76 -4.08
N LYS A 510 -11.80 3.51 -4.22
CA LYS A 510 -11.66 4.72 -5.04
C LYS A 510 -10.82 4.47 -6.30
N TRP A 511 -9.89 3.53 -6.24
CA TRP A 511 -9.02 3.14 -7.36
C TRP A 511 -8.82 1.62 -7.42
N SER A 512 -8.45 1.08 -8.59
CA SER A 512 -8.12 -0.33 -8.82
C SER A 512 -7.17 -0.44 -10.02
N PRO A 513 -6.25 -1.42 -10.09
CA PRO A 513 -5.95 -2.43 -9.07
C PRO A 513 -5.01 -1.92 -7.96
N ASP A 514 -4.91 -2.68 -6.87
CA ASP A 514 -4.06 -2.36 -5.72
C ASP A 514 -3.33 -3.62 -5.23
N ALA A 515 -2.04 -3.48 -4.90
CA ALA A 515 -1.20 -4.63 -4.59
C ALA A 515 -1.73 -5.48 -3.42
N ILE A 516 -2.30 -4.84 -2.38
CA ILE A 516 -2.78 -5.51 -1.17
C ILE A 516 -4.25 -5.14 -0.92
N VAL A 517 -5.11 -6.16 -0.99
CA VAL A 517 -6.54 -6.03 -0.68
C VAL A 517 -6.79 -6.47 0.76
N PHE A 518 -7.60 -5.74 1.50
CA PHE A 518 -7.89 -6.04 2.90
C PHE A 518 -9.30 -5.61 3.35
N ASN A 519 -9.67 -6.09 4.53
CA ASN A 519 -10.84 -5.66 5.30
C ASN A 519 -10.46 -5.65 6.79
N SER A 520 -11.42 -5.63 7.72
CA SER A 520 -11.13 -5.51 9.15
C SER A 520 -10.25 -6.64 9.72
N ASP A 521 -10.35 -7.88 9.23
CA ASP A 521 -9.66 -9.06 9.80
C ASP A 521 -8.76 -9.84 8.82
N LYS A 522 -8.95 -9.65 7.51
CA LYS A 522 -8.26 -10.41 6.46
C LYS A 522 -7.54 -9.50 5.48
N SER A 523 -6.52 -10.06 4.82
CA SER A 523 -5.81 -9.40 3.74
C SER A 523 -5.11 -10.40 2.81
N TYR A 524 -5.09 -10.14 1.50
CA TYR A 524 -4.34 -10.90 0.49
C TYR A 524 -3.54 -9.95 -0.41
N GLY A 525 -2.56 -10.50 -1.13
CA GLY A 525 -1.87 -9.77 -2.19
C GLY A 525 -2.35 -10.29 -3.54
N ILE A 526 -2.61 -9.39 -4.49
CA ILE A 526 -2.92 -9.78 -5.87
C ILE A 526 -1.66 -10.32 -6.58
N ALA A 527 -1.79 -10.84 -7.80
CA ALA A 527 -0.66 -11.32 -8.58
C ALA A 527 0.46 -10.27 -8.69
N SER A 528 0.13 -8.99 -8.87
CA SER A 528 1.10 -7.89 -8.94
C SER A 528 1.91 -7.71 -7.65
N TYR A 529 1.33 -7.97 -6.47
CA TYR A 529 2.08 -8.02 -5.20
C TYR A 529 3.09 -9.15 -5.20
N TRP A 530 2.70 -10.33 -5.68
CA TRP A 530 3.59 -11.48 -5.76
C TRP A 530 4.69 -11.30 -6.80
N VAL A 531 4.43 -10.61 -7.90
CA VAL A 531 5.47 -10.21 -8.88
C VAL A 531 6.59 -9.42 -8.20
N GLN A 532 6.27 -8.47 -7.32
CA GLN A 532 7.29 -7.69 -6.59
C GLN A 532 8.24 -8.61 -5.78
N THR A 533 7.75 -9.76 -5.30
CA THR A 533 8.54 -10.66 -4.45
C THR A 533 9.73 -11.30 -5.17
N PHE A 534 9.73 -11.35 -6.51
CA PHE A 534 10.84 -11.84 -7.33
C PHE A 534 12.02 -10.85 -7.37
N PHE A 535 11.82 -9.63 -6.88
CA PHE A 535 12.79 -8.53 -6.97
C PHE A 535 13.40 -8.12 -5.62
N LYS A 536 13.06 -8.82 -4.53
CA LYS A 536 13.56 -8.56 -3.16
C LYS A 536 15.08 -8.43 -3.07
N GLU A 537 15.79 -9.22 -3.85
CA GLU A 537 17.25 -9.31 -3.80
C GLU A 537 17.92 -8.52 -4.94
N SER A 538 17.17 -7.78 -5.76
CA SER A 538 17.73 -6.98 -6.86
C SER A 538 18.47 -5.75 -6.38
N SER A 539 17.96 -5.08 -5.34
CA SER A 539 18.56 -3.85 -4.83
C SER A 539 19.96 -4.11 -4.27
N GLY A 540 20.98 -3.51 -4.88
CA GLY A 540 22.40 -3.72 -4.54
C GLY A 540 23.03 -4.99 -5.12
N ALA A 541 22.30 -5.76 -5.94
CA ALA A 541 22.86 -6.91 -6.65
C ALA A 541 23.75 -6.48 -7.82
N VAL A 542 24.61 -7.39 -8.28
CA VAL A 542 25.34 -7.24 -9.54
C VAL A 542 24.43 -7.71 -10.67
N LEU A 543 24.08 -6.82 -11.58
CA LEU A 543 23.41 -7.16 -12.82
C LEU A 543 24.41 -7.84 -13.76
N LEU A 544 24.05 -9.05 -14.21
CA LEU A 544 24.85 -9.82 -15.14
C LEU A 544 24.35 -9.57 -16.56
N ASP A 545 25.28 -9.29 -17.47
CA ASP A 545 24.94 -9.13 -18.87
C ASP A 545 24.52 -10.47 -19.42
N SER A 546 23.35 -10.50 -20.05
CA SER A 546 22.69 -11.73 -20.47
C SER A 546 22.13 -11.57 -21.88
N HIS A 547 22.32 -12.62 -22.68
CA HIS A 547 21.89 -12.68 -24.07
C HIS A 547 20.90 -13.83 -24.25
N LEU A 548 19.63 -13.47 -24.33
CA LEU A 548 18.55 -14.40 -24.64
C LEU A 548 18.48 -14.59 -26.16
N ARG A 549 18.57 -15.84 -26.61
CA ARG A 549 18.38 -16.25 -28.00
C ARG A 549 17.16 -17.16 -28.08
N ILE A 550 16.22 -16.77 -28.94
CA ILE A 550 14.97 -17.51 -29.16
C ILE A 550 14.93 -17.88 -30.63
N HIS A 551 14.59 -19.14 -30.93
CA HIS A 551 14.53 -19.66 -32.29
C HIS A 551 13.22 -19.37 -33.05
N ALA A 552 12.35 -18.50 -32.53
CA ALA A 552 11.07 -18.11 -33.14
C ALA A 552 11.00 -16.60 -33.40
N LYS A 553 10.39 -16.21 -34.53
CA LYS A 553 9.98 -14.82 -34.80
C LYS A 553 8.67 -14.58 -34.03
N ASP A 554 8.58 -13.51 -33.26
CA ASP A 554 7.47 -13.16 -32.36
C ASP A 554 7.41 -13.97 -31.05
N ASP A 555 8.33 -13.62 -30.15
CA ASP A 555 8.38 -14.24 -28.83
C ASP A 555 8.39 -13.20 -27.71
N ASN A 556 7.41 -13.31 -26.81
CA ASN A 556 7.27 -12.44 -25.64
C ASN A 556 7.92 -13.10 -24.42
N ILE A 557 9.18 -13.52 -24.57
CA ILE A 557 10.01 -14.00 -23.46
C ILE A 557 11.01 -12.91 -23.07
N TYR A 558 11.02 -12.60 -21.78
CA TYR A 558 11.88 -11.58 -21.20
C TYR A 558 12.71 -12.21 -20.09
N ALA A 559 14.00 -11.89 -20.02
CA ALA A 559 14.87 -12.44 -18.99
C ALA A 559 15.91 -11.43 -18.49
N THR A 560 16.26 -11.56 -17.21
CA THR A 560 17.43 -10.94 -16.58
C THR A 560 18.15 -11.93 -15.69
N ALA A 561 19.41 -11.62 -15.36
CA ALA A 561 20.20 -12.38 -14.42
C ALA A 561 20.89 -11.44 -13.43
N VAL A 562 20.79 -11.74 -12.14
CA VAL A 562 21.44 -10.97 -11.08
C VAL A 562 22.26 -11.88 -10.18
N LYS A 563 23.41 -11.39 -9.72
CA LYS A 563 24.23 -12.03 -8.71
C LYS A 563 24.11 -11.29 -7.38
N TRP A 564 23.76 -12.02 -6.34
CA TRP A 564 23.60 -11.47 -4.98
C TRP A 564 24.11 -12.46 -3.93
N THR A 565 24.31 -11.96 -2.72
CA THR A 565 24.78 -12.76 -1.59
C THR A 565 23.67 -12.88 -0.56
N ASP A 566 23.26 -14.12 -0.27
CA ASP A 566 22.40 -14.39 0.86
C ASP A 566 23.22 -14.26 2.14
N LYS A 567 22.92 -13.25 2.95
CA LYS A 567 23.64 -12.97 4.21
C LYS A 567 23.39 -14.03 5.28
N THR A 568 22.25 -14.72 5.22
CA THR A 568 21.86 -15.76 6.18
C THR A 568 22.60 -17.05 5.87
N GLU A 569 22.59 -17.47 4.60
CA GLU A 569 23.26 -18.69 4.16
C GLU A 569 24.77 -18.49 3.87
N LYS A 570 25.22 -17.24 3.77
CA LYS A 570 26.57 -16.84 3.32
C LYS A 570 26.94 -17.45 1.96
N LYS A 571 25.95 -17.55 1.06
CA LYS A 571 26.11 -18.11 -0.29
C LYS A 571 25.87 -17.05 -1.35
N ASN A 572 26.57 -17.19 -2.47
CA ASN A 572 26.33 -16.39 -3.66
C ASN A 572 25.33 -17.13 -4.56
N TYR A 573 24.29 -16.40 -4.95
CA TYR A 573 23.29 -16.86 -5.89
C TYR A 573 23.43 -16.10 -7.19
N VAL A 574 23.23 -16.81 -8.30
CA VAL A 574 22.87 -16.22 -9.59
C VAL A 574 21.40 -16.53 -9.80
N THR A 575 20.55 -15.50 -9.75
CA THR A 575 19.11 -15.64 -9.97
C THR A 575 18.79 -15.22 -11.39
N VAL A 576 18.27 -16.15 -12.18
CA VAL A 576 17.74 -15.91 -13.52
C VAL A 576 16.24 -15.77 -13.42
N LYS A 577 15.70 -14.64 -13.88
CA LYS A 577 14.26 -14.35 -13.86
C LYS A 577 13.74 -14.32 -15.28
N VAL A 578 12.65 -15.02 -15.55
CA VAL A 578 12.13 -15.22 -16.90
C VAL A 578 10.61 -15.06 -16.89
N VAL A 579 10.11 -14.14 -17.70
CA VAL A 579 8.69 -14.02 -18.03
C VAL A 579 8.46 -14.72 -19.36
N ASN A 580 7.53 -15.66 -19.41
CA ASN A 580 6.98 -16.19 -20.64
C ASN A 580 5.53 -15.69 -20.80
N PHE A 581 5.31 -14.73 -21.71
CA PHE A 581 3.98 -14.18 -22.00
C PHE A 581 3.30 -14.88 -23.20
N ASN A 582 3.73 -16.10 -23.55
CA ASN A 582 3.17 -16.86 -24.67
C ASN A 582 2.24 -17.97 -24.18
N HIS A 583 1.43 -18.49 -25.11
CA HIS A 583 0.58 -19.68 -24.91
C HIS A 583 1.35 -21.01 -24.90
N ALA A 584 2.58 -21.02 -25.42
CA ALA A 584 3.42 -22.20 -25.46
C ALA A 584 4.49 -22.14 -24.37
N SER A 585 4.85 -23.30 -23.83
CA SER A 585 6.00 -23.41 -22.94
C SER A 585 7.31 -23.20 -23.72
N ALA A 586 8.34 -22.77 -23.00
CA ALA A 586 9.68 -22.65 -23.54
C ALA A 586 10.64 -23.58 -22.80
N ASN A 587 11.49 -24.27 -23.56
CA ASN A 587 12.61 -25.04 -23.03
C ASN A 587 13.83 -24.13 -22.99
N LEU A 588 14.26 -23.77 -21.78
CA LEU A 588 15.34 -22.83 -21.55
C LEU A 588 16.64 -23.54 -21.20
N ASP A 589 17.66 -23.26 -22.00
CA ASP A 589 19.04 -23.62 -21.72
C ASP A 589 19.77 -22.43 -21.07
N ILE A 590 20.36 -22.63 -19.89
CA ILE A 590 21.13 -21.58 -19.20
C ILE A 590 22.62 -21.94 -19.22
N SER A 591 23.45 -21.01 -19.72
CA SER A 591 24.91 -21.09 -19.63
C SER A 591 25.49 -19.89 -18.88
N LEU A 592 26.45 -20.16 -17.98
CA LEU A 592 27.24 -19.12 -17.30
C LEU A 592 28.63 -19.09 -17.93
N ASP A 593 28.93 -18.02 -18.65
CA ASP A 593 30.18 -17.87 -19.40
C ASP A 593 31.35 -17.72 -18.43
N GLY A 594 32.44 -18.46 -18.68
CA GLY A 594 33.62 -18.48 -17.81
C GLY A 594 33.49 -19.36 -16.56
N VAL A 595 32.43 -20.16 -16.42
CA VAL A 595 32.22 -21.08 -15.29
C VAL A 595 32.05 -22.51 -15.80
N ASP A 596 32.75 -23.49 -15.18
CA ASP A 596 32.53 -24.91 -15.50
C ASP A 596 31.10 -25.28 -15.13
N ARG A 597 30.34 -25.76 -16.11
CA ARG A 597 28.96 -26.16 -15.95
C ARG A 597 28.74 -27.18 -14.83
N LYS A 598 29.71 -28.07 -14.59
CA LYS A 598 29.62 -29.07 -13.51
C LYS A 598 29.64 -28.45 -12.11
N SER A 599 30.12 -27.20 -11.98
CA SER A 599 30.13 -26.45 -10.72
C SER A 599 28.81 -25.76 -10.40
N ILE A 600 27.90 -25.64 -11.38
CA ILE A 600 26.64 -24.92 -11.24
C ILE A 600 25.54 -25.89 -10.80
N LYS A 601 24.78 -25.50 -9.77
CA LYS A 601 23.59 -26.23 -9.31
C LYS A 601 22.38 -25.33 -9.29
N LEU A 602 21.27 -25.79 -9.84
CA LEU A 602 19.96 -25.20 -9.55
C LEU A 602 19.60 -25.53 -8.10
N ALA A 603 19.46 -24.52 -7.25
CA ALA A 603 19.08 -24.69 -5.86
C ALA A 603 17.57 -24.53 -5.65
N ARG A 604 16.95 -23.57 -6.35
CA ARG A 604 15.52 -23.27 -6.23
C ARG A 604 14.94 -22.89 -7.59
N GLN A 605 13.70 -23.29 -7.83
CA GLN A 605 12.86 -22.78 -8.90
C GLN A 605 11.58 -22.23 -8.26
N THR A 606 11.28 -20.96 -8.48
CA THR A 606 10.05 -20.32 -8.02
C THR A 606 9.22 -19.94 -9.24
N VAL A 607 7.97 -20.39 -9.30
CA VAL A 607 7.06 -20.17 -10.43
C VAL A 607 5.82 -19.44 -9.95
N LEU A 608 5.42 -18.39 -10.65
CA LEU A 608 4.12 -17.74 -10.52
C LEU A 608 3.38 -17.91 -11.85
N THR A 609 2.26 -18.65 -11.84
CA THR A 609 1.44 -18.95 -13.01
C THR A 609 -0.01 -19.27 -12.61
N THR A 610 -0.92 -19.26 -13.58
CA THR A 610 -2.33 -19.68 -13.45
C THR A 610 -2.93 -19.86 -14.84
N ASP A 611 -3.87 -20.79 -14.98
CA ASP A 611 -4.65 -20.97 -16.21
C ASP A 611 -5.71 -19.88 -16.41
N ASP A 612 -6.07 -19.17 -15.34
CA ASP A 612 -7.02 -18.06 -15.35
C ASP A 612 -6.29 -16.72 -15.44
N LEU A 613 -6.06 -16.26 -16.67
CA LEU A 613 -5.30 -15.03 -16.96
C LEU A 613 -6.02 -13.74 -16.54
N GLU A 614 -7.34 -13.78 -16.47
CA GLU A 614 -8.17 -12.63 -16.10
C GLU A 614 -8.54 -12.66 -14.61
N GLY A 615 -8.35 -13.78 -13.91
CA GLY A 615 -8.57 -13.90 -12.48
C GLY A 615 -7.36 -13.51 -11.62
N ASP A 616 -7.64 -13.34 -10.32
CA ASP A 616 -6.64 -13.11 -9.28
C ASP A 616 -7.11 -13.73 -7.94
N ASN A 617 -6.35 -13.51 -6.87
CA ASN A 617 -6.69 -13.84 -5.49
C ASN A 617 -7.93 -13.08 -5.02
N THR A 618 -8.71 -13.72 -4.14
CA THR A 618 -9.89 -13.12 -3.49
C THR A 618 -9.91 -13.46 -2.01
N PHE A 619 -10.84 -12.92 -1.22
CA PHE A 619 -10.99 -13.36 0.17
C PHE A 619 -11.39 -14.83 0.32
N ASP A 620 -12.12 -15.38 -0.65
CA ASP A 620 -12.53 -16.79 -0.67
C ASP A 620 -11.38 -17.72 -1.08
N ASN A 621 -10.49 -17.24 -1.96
CA ASN A 621 -9.28 -17.95 -2.36
C ASN A 621 -8.06 -17.02 -2.37
N PRO A 622 -7.50 -16.68 -1.19
CA PRO A 622 -6.46 -15.66 -1.05
C PRO A 622 -5.08 -16.12 -1.53
N THR A 623 -4.97 -17.39 -1.93
CA THR A 623 -3.74 -18.03 -2.41
C THR A 623 -3.91 -18.73 -3.75
N LYS A 624 -4.92 -18.34 -4.55
CA LYS A 624 -5.17 -18.88 -5.90
C LYS A 624 -3.95 -18.70 -6.81
N VAL A 625 -3.33 -17.52 -6.75
CA VAL A 625 -2.19 -17.10 -7.59
C VAL A 625 -1.09 -16.63 -6.65
N VAL A 626 -0.21 -17.55 -6.27
CA VAL A 626 0.94 -17.28 -5.39
C VAL A 626 2.19 -17.99 -5.92
N PRO A 627 3.40 -17.51 -5.60
CA PRO A 627 4.62 -18.16 -6.08
C PRO A 627 4.82 -19.51 -5.40
N GLU A 628 5.06 -20.55 -6.20
CA GLU A 628 5.40 -21.89 -5.73
C GLU A 628 6.90 -22.14 -5.88
N THR A 629 7.59 -22.48 -4.78
CA THR A 629 9.02 -22.74 -4.78
C THR A 629 9.34 -24.23 -4.64
N SER A 630 9.97 -24.80 -5.66
CA SER A 630 10.64 -26.09 -5.60
C SER A 630 12.10 -25.95 -5.19
N ARG A 631 12.57 -26.81 -4.28
CA ARG A 631 13.98 -26.86 -3.82
C ARG A 631 14.64 -28.12 -4.33
N PHE A 632 15.89 -28.01 -4.80
CA PHE A 632 16.64 -29.12 -5.36
C PHE A 632 17.90 -29.36 -4.52
N ASN A 633 18.16 -30.64 -4.21
CA ASN A 633 19.32 -31.02 -3.41
C ASN A 633 20.54 -31.28 -4.29
N SER A 634 21.73 -31.31 -3.67
CA SER A 634 23.01 -31.53 -4.36
C SER A 634 23.13 -32.88 -5.10
N LYS A 635 22.23 -33.83 -4.84
CA LYS A 635 22.14 -35.12 -5.54
C LYS A 635 21.24 -35.09 -6.76
N ASP A 636 20.35 -34.09 -6.85
CA ASP A 636 19.42 -33.92 -7.96
C ASP A 636 20.18 -33.21 -9.08
N LYS A 637 20.76 -33.99 -9.99
CA LYS A 637 21.43 -33.47 -11.20
C LYS A 637 20.38 -32.97 -12.20
N LYS A 638 19.57 -31.97 -11.82
CA LYS A 638 18.68 -31.32 -12.78
C LYS A 638 19.57 -30.57 -13.78
N SER A 639 19.46 -30.95 -15.05
CA SER A 639 20.21 -30.30 -16.12
C SER A 639 19.84 -28.82 -16.17
N LEU A 640 20.81 -27.95 -16.47
CA LEU A 640 20.53 -26.58 -16.91
C LEU A 640 20.15 -26.54 -18.40
N HIS A 641 19.82 -27.70 -18.97
CA HIS A 641 19.13 -27.82 -20.24
C HIS A 641 17.67 -28.12 -20.02
N ASP A 642 16.84 -27.72 -20.98
CA ASP A 642 15.43 -28.06 -21.03
C ASP A 642 14.69 -27.63 -19.75
N LEU A 643 15.08 -26.50 -19.16
CA LEU A 643 14.34 -25.92 -18.05
C LEU A 643 13.01 -25.39 -18.59
N VAL A 644 11.92 -26.05 -18.23
CA VAL A 644 10.59 -25.64 -18.67
C VAL A 644 10.21 -24.32 -18.01
N VAL A 645 9.87 -23.34 -18.85
CA VAL A 645 9.21 -22.10 -18.48
C VAL A 645 7.77 -22.18 -19.01
N GLU A 646 6.84 -22.38 -18.08
CA GLU A 646 5.42 -22.62 -18.40
C GLU A 646 4.80 -21.47 -19.22
N PRO A 647 3.74 -21.72 -20.00
CA PRO A 647 2.94 -20.66 -20.60
C PRO A 647 2.48 -19.67 -19.55
N PHE A 648 2.40 -18.38 -19.91
CA PHE A 648 1.99 -17.31 -18.99
C PHE A 648 2.55 -17.48 -17.57
N SER A 649 3.88 -17.40 -17.45
CA SER A 649 4.54 -17.63 -16.17
C SER A 649 5.65 -16.64 -15.92
N PHE A 650 5.84 -16.33 -14.64
CA PHE A 650 7.03 -15.66 -14.14
C PHE A 650 7.85 -16.65 -13.31
N THR A 651 9.01 -17.04 -13.81
CA THR A 651 9.86 -18.06 -13.20
C THR A 651 11.20 -17.48 -12.77
N ALA A 652 11.65 -17.80 -11.56
CA ALA A 652 13.00 -17.52 -11.06
C ALA A 652 13.76 -18.82 -10.81
N PHE A 653 14.97 -18.91 -11.37
CA PHE A 653 15.92 -19.99 -11.14
C PHE A 653 17.08 -19.46 -10.29
N ASP A 654 17.20 -19.94 -9.06
CA ASP A 654 18.32 -19.61 -8.18
C ASP A 654 19.44 -20.65 -8.36
N LEU A 655 20.54 -20.23 -8.96
CA LEU A 655 21.73 -21.04 -9.20
C LEU A 655 22.80 -20.78 -8.13
N VAL A 656 23.47 -21.82 -7.68
CA VAL A 656 24.62 -21.75 -6.76
C VAL A 656 25.85 -22.30 -7.47
N LEU A 657 26.97 -21.60 -7.32
CA LEU A 657 28.29 -22.04 -7.73
C LEU A 657 28.94 -22.81 -6.57
N ASN A 658 29.41 -24.03 -6.81
CA ASN A 658 30.18 -24.80 -5.82
C ASN A 658 31.68 -24.59 -5.97
#